data_AF-A0AA47MCH6-F1
#
_entry.id   AF-A0AA47MCH6-F1
#
_cell.length_a   1.000
_cell.length_b   1.000
_cell.length_c   1.000
_cell.angle_alpha   90.00
_cell.angle_beta   90.00
_cell.angle_gamma   90.00
#
_symmetry.space_group_name_H-M   'P 1'
#
loop_
_entity.id
_entity.type
_entity.pdbx_description
1 polymer ?
#
loop_
_entity_poly.entity_id
_entity_poly.type
_entity_poly.pdbx_seq_one_letter_code
_entity_poly.pdbx_strand_id
1 'polypeptide(L)'
;MGQMMRSMQKDLELLCQAMSIMRNWISRTFKKTFVTSSYFQNNSSQDEIEVSTPKICLRRGLLSIENTTVEIGYVLQMWENVISLNLKNEDFKMEWRKTFSMDLQGKFQKESALDQIEFYCSKIEELCNSHPNVAAVIEKCALEAVTSLCQTKQEGNIFQGSTSTQSFGNLISAIIQKSWPKESQEKDQGEEVVRHLLSWTAAKDVFKLHGADEKLIEKLTLEARDRIAIAISSFTAITDQLVSGNIKINLLKFILGRRDAFLALLEIDCLAENPLYQDYGKMCTLFRHREDEMSAVHYEKDLVDVVVKMSHKLEEHMKVDVRNLEESQQITIETMSLDYFMEVHTFDQESTPMAGVVTYYDLDKDIRAMAEVLYTFKDSYLFKATILRNSERQYYDLEEAGVADIIATLDMIHNDIFEPCYEEYLIIYNCLKDGSMKLRVVDTLFKSYTGKYNKLEQEFKIMCRVDNSNNKEWIQQRALQIQQYHELHLAVASAQEIMIVKETLGLQGDFNILQTLLEVTHEDFKEEPLSRIDNNLNQAKMVLVDINSSRIHCLQQLGQRKQFVHWVKEALEDINELKVFVDLASISAGENDLDVDRVACFHDAVLGYSPMLYDLKKDSGFQTFKDVLKKLWRALENDSDLPKKLRDTARHLEWLKTVKESHGSVELSSLSLASSINTKGTYVISAHNVKKLCLDTALKLQIPEEHDGGQEMRWYTLEDLRELQNKLMLMSGKGDQGQHEVDHFAEAGLHVFANVQRLAEAFIALYTAGNPLFRSWEAYINCSLSNEWSSIRMDFHLDNVAGVIALDGKVDIQLPELCKKIEKCLNYWMDFVDKQRSQHYYLNYYTAEQIVYLCSKLSRQNVTDLEVEVLMMLSFVKPNCTATDLREIWHALQYESFTDQEEQNQEIEFHTFVEVPEHLNGDASNTGDWVHLVEQTNYSQTFDLLWNGYMKDMKNFLPHILDIKGLGKLLEKLANKQNKSGKMFIAREMPKGLTTGNPNLIVCSEEEVFTSCISIYMSNEKEELPTYDEVLLCNSATSYEQVELFLRRCLTVGYSGRKIYTLLYGIF
;
A
#
# COMPACT_ATOMS: atom_id res chain seq x y z
N MET A 1 -90.82 1.26 48.03
CA MET A 1 -89.42 0.84 47.76
C MET A 1 -88.88 1.32 46.42
N GLY A 2 -89.42 0.91 45.26
CA GLY A 2 -88.80 1.25 43.94
C GLY A 2 -88.56 2.74 43.65
N GLN A 3 -89.46 3.64 44.05
CA GLN A 3 -89.23 5.10 43.95
C GLN A 3 -88.17 5.61 44.94
N MET A 4 -88.04 4.99 46.11
CA MET A 4 -87.12 5.42 47.17
C MET A 4 -85.67 5.05 46.85
N MET A 5 -85.44 3.85 46.29
CA MET A 5 -84.13 3.49 45.73
C MET A 5 -83.75 4.37 44.53
N ARG A 6 -84.70 4.71 43.64
CA ARG A 6 -84.45 5.65 42.55
C ARG A 6 -84.16 7.07 43.05
N SER A 7 -84.70 7.51 44.19
CA SER A 7 -84.30 8.77 44.82
C SER A 7 -82.88 8.69 45.35
N MET A 8 -82.59 7.73 46.25
CA MET A 8 -81.26 7.56 46.83
C MET A 8 -80.15 7.42 45.78
N GLN A 9 -80.38 6.68 44.71
CA GLN A 9 -79.39 6.51 43.65
C GLN A 9 -79.15 7.81 42.87
N LYS A 10 -80.18 8.65 42.70
CA LYS A 10 -80.08 9.97 42.06
C LYS A 10 -79.46 11.01 42.99
N ASP A 11 -79.72 10.93 44.30
CA ASP A 11 -79.13 11.76 45.34
C ASP A 11 -77.62 11.43 45.50
N LEU A 12 -77.25 10.15 45.41
CA LEU A 12 -75.85 9.70 45.37
C LEU A 12 -75.14 10.14 44.08
N GLU A 13 -75.80 10.05 42.93
CA GLU A 13 -75.27 10.52 41.65
C GLU A 13 -75.05 12.05 41.65
N LEU A 14 -75.97 12.82 42.24
CA LEU A 14 -75.82 14.26 42.49
C LEU A 14 -74.65 14.57 43.44
N LEU A 15 -74.47 13.79 44.52
CA LEU A 15 -73.34 13.92 45.43
C LEU A 15 -72.01 13.67 44.71
N CYS A 16 -71.91 12.60 43.92
CA CYS A 16 -70.73 12.28 43.11
C CYS A 16 -70.43 13.37 42.07
N GLN A 17 -71.46 13.95 41.43
CA GLN A 17 -71.29 15.09 40.54
C GLN A 17 -70.80 16.34 41.29
N ALA A 18 -71.37 16.65 42.45
CA ALA A 18 -70.94 17.78 43.29
C ALA A 18 -69.48 17.63 43.78
N MET A 19 -69.11 16.43 44.25
CA MET A 19 -67.72 16.09 44.60
C MET A 19 -66.78 16.23 43.40
N SER A 20 -67.18 15.74 42.22
CA SER A 20 -66.40 15.84 40.98
C SER A 20 -66.20 17.29 40.53
N ILE A 21 -67.23 18.14 40.64
CA ILE A 21 -67.15 19.57 40.34
C ILE A 21 -66.21 20.28 41.34
N MET A 22 -66.35 20.01 42.64
CA MET A 22 -65.48 20.58 43.67
C MET A 22 -64.02 20.14 43.52
N ARG A 23 -63.78 18.85 43.24
CA ARG A 23 -62.43 18.32 42.92
C ARG A 23 -61.83 19.00 41.69
N ASN A 24 -62.60 19.17 40.62
CA ASN A 24 -62.16 19.88 39.43
C ASN A 24 -61.86 21.36 39.72
N TRP A 25 -62.65 22.03 40.56
CA TRP A 25 -62.40 23.40 40.99
C TRP A 25 -61.11 23.50 41.82
N ILE A 26 -60.96 22.70 42.88
CA ILE A 26 -59.75 22.62 43.71
C ILE A 26 -58.49 22.28 42.87
N SER A 27 -58.62 21.43 41.86
CA SER A 27 -57.52 21.08 40.95
C SER A 27 -57.16 22.19 39.97
N ARG A 28 -58.12 23.00 39.52
CA ARG A 28 -57.87 24.12 38.60
C ARG A 28 -57.33 25.35 39.32
N THR A 29 -57.82 25.63 40.52
CA THR A 29 -57.43 26.80 41.33
C THR A 29 -56.02 26.62 41.92
N PHE A 30 -55.68 25.43 42.40
CA PHE A 30 -54.39 25.17 43.08
C PHE A 30 -53.51 24.22 42.27
N LYS A 31 -52.82 24.80 41.26
CA LYS A 31 -51.90 24.10 40.33
C LYS A 31 -50.43 24.04 40.75
N LYS A 32 -50.00 24.86 41.73
CA LYS A 32 -48.64 24.83 42.30
C LYS A 32 -48.59 23.96 43.55
N THR A 33 -47.38 23.59 43.99
CA THR A 33 -47.12 22.87 45.24
C THR A 33 -47.71 23.60 46.45
N PHE A 34 -48.07 22.83 47.47
CA PHE A 34 -48.72 23.30 48.70
C PHE A 34 -47.75 24.07 49.59
N VAL A 35 -46.46 23.71 49.53
CA VAL A 35 -45.35 24.44 50.12
C VAL A 35 -44.39 24.86 49.00
N THR A 36 -43.95 26.12 49.02
CA THR A 36 -42.87 26.59 48.13
C THR A 36 -41.58 26.69 48.95
N SER A 37 -40.50 26.04 48.51
CA SER A 37 -39.24 25.93 49.27
C SER A 37 -38.52 27.27 49.53
N SER A 38 -39.04 28.38 48.99
CA SER A 38 -38.64 29.75 49.37
C SER A 38 -39.03 30.14 50.81
N TYR A 39 -39.77 29.30 51.53
CA TYR A 39 -40.20 29.59 52.90
C TYR A 39 -39.09 29.52 53.96
N PHE A 40 -38.11 28.64 53.77
CA PHE A 40 -37.13 28.28 54.83
C PHE A 40 -35.67 28.65 54.48
N GLN A 41 -35.41 29.19 53.28
CA GLN A 41 -34.05 29.32 52.74
C GLN A 41 -33.21 30.53 53.21
N ASN A 42 -33.66 31.28 54.22
CA ASN A 42 -32.92 32.43 54.78
C ASN A 42 -32.88 32.37 56.32
N ASN A 43 -32.06 31.49 56.88
CA ASN A 43 -31.54 31.63 58.26
C ASN A 43 -30.24 30.82 58.52
N SER A 44 -29.32 30.82 57.54
CA SER A 44 -27.92 30.42 57.75
C SER A 44 -27.03 31.02 56.66
N SER A 45 -26.22 32.02 57.03
CA SER A 45 -25.18 32.59 56.16
C SER A 45 -24.08 33.20 57.03
N GLN A 46 -23.09 32.37 57.35
CA GLN A 46 -21.75 32.67 57.89
C GLN A 46 -21.15 31.28 58.18
N ASP A 47 -20.11 30.79 57.52
CA ASP A 47 -19.33 31.30 56.38
C ASP A 47 -19.10 30.10 55.39
N GLU A 48 -18.20 30.01 54.40
CA GLU A 48 -16.98 30.77 54.11
C GLU A 48 -16.59 30.74 52.60
N ILE A 49 -15.48 31.42 52.33
CA ILE A 49 -14.58 31.55 51.16
C ILE A 49 -14.17 30.14 50.62
N GLU A 50 -14.02 29.82 49.32
CA GLU A 50 -13.23 30.52 48.29
C GLU A 50 -13.57 30.19 46.81
N VAL A 51 -13.57 31.22 45.95
CA VAL A 51 -13.20 31.26 44.50
C VAL A 51 -13.63 30.14 43.52
N SER A 52 -14.62 30.44 42.64
CA SER A 52 -14.36 30.85 41.24
C SER A 52 -15.65 31.23 40.47
N THR A 53 -15.51 32.01 39.40
CA THR A 53 -16.53 32.88 38.76
C THR A 53 -16.95 32.40 37.34
N PRO A 54 -17.81 33.11 36.58
CA PRO A 54 -19.11 33.73 36.91
C PRO A 54 -20.23 33.40 35.88
N LYS A 55 -21.51 33.65 36.21
CA LYS A 55 -22.48 34.11 35.19
C LYS A 55 -23.61 34.98 35.74
N ILE A 56 -23.71 36.16 35.15
CA ILE A 56 -24.63 37.28 35.44
C ILE A 56 -26.09 36.90 35.13
N CYS A 57 -27.04 37.13 36.07
CA CYS A 57 -28.12 38.12 35.89
C CYS A 57 -29.12 38.25 37.06
N LEU A 58 -29.36 39.50 37.47
CA LEU A 58 -30.64 40.09 37.93
C LEU A 58 -31.30 39.66 39.25
N ARG A 59 -31.06 40.51 40.26
CA ARG A 59 -32.05 40.89 41.29
C ARG A 59 -33.44 41.16 40.68
N ARG A 60 -34.46 40.41 41.09
CA ARG A 60 -35.88 40.87 41.15
C ARG A 60 -36.70 39.90 42.01
N GLY A 61 -37.22 40.37 43.16
CA GLY A 61 -38.00 39.50 44.06
C GLY A 61 -38.32 40.01 45.47
N LEU A 62 -37.92 41.23 45.84
CA LEU A 62 -38.11 41.79 47.20
C LEU A 62 -39.55 42.26 47.52
N LEU A 63 -40.57 41.64 46.92
CA LEU A 63 -41.99 42.03 47.02
C LEU A 63 -42.98 40.84 47.10
N SER A 64 -42.52 39.60 47.37
CA SER A 64 -43.38 38.40 47.34
C SER A 64 -43.52 37.63 48.66
N ILE A 65 -42.80 38.00 49.73
CA ILE A 65 -42.73 37.22 50.97
C ILE A 65 -43.97 37.46 51.86
N GLU A 66 -44.47 38.68 51.97
CA GLU A 66 -45.70 38.96 52.75
C GLU A 66 -46.97 38.34 52.12
N ASN A 67 -46.96 38.07 50.81
CA ASN A 67 -48.10 37.44 50.14
C ASN A 67 -48.19 35.92 50.39
N THR A 68 -47.08 35.23 50.67
CA THR A 68 -47.05 33.76 50.68
C THR A 68 -47.50 33.14 52.00
N THR A 69 -47.30 33.80 53.15
CA THR A 69 -47.88 33.38 54.46
C THR A 69 -49.40 33.45 54.42
N VAL A 70 -49.87 34.54 53.83
CA VAL A 70 -51.28 34.89 53.69
C VAL A 70 -51.97 33.91 52.74
N GLU A 71 -51.36 33.57 51.61
CA GLU A 71 -51.85 32.54 50.69
C GLU A 71 -52.00 31.16 51.35
N ILE A 72 -51.01 30.68 52.11
CA ILE A 72 -51.09 29.37 52.79
C ILE A 72 -52.19 29.35 53.86
N GLY A 73 -52.32 30.42 54.66
CA GLY A 73 -53.39 30.54 55.66
C GLY A 73 -54.79 30.46 55.04
N TYR A 74 -55.01 31.13 53.89
CA TYR A 74 -56.27 31.04 53.16
C TYR A 74 -56.51 29.65 52.56
N VAL A 75 -55.46 28.94 52.10
CA VAL A 75 -55.59 27.57 51.60
C VAL A 75 -56.00 26.61 52.71
N LEU A 76 -55.39 26.68 53.90
CA LEU A 76 -55.71 25.81 55.04
C LEU A 76 -57.13 26.09 55.57
N GLN A 77 -57.50 27.37 55.71
CA GLN A 77 -58.88 27.76 56.06
C GLN A 77 -59.90 27.27 55.01
N MET A 78 -59.56 27.31 53.72
CA MET A 78 -60.44 26.79 52.67
C MET A 78 -60.60 25.27 52.77
N TRP A 79 -59.54 24.51 53.04
CA TRP A 79 -59.63 23.06 53.24
C TRP A 79 -60.45 22.69 54.48
N GLU A 80 -60.25 23.38 55.61
CA GLU A 80 -61.08 23.19 56.80
C GLU A 80 -62.54 23.51 56.49
N ASN A 81 -62.83 24.61 55.77
CA ASN A 81 -64.19 24.96 55.35
C ASN A 81 -64.81 23.89 54.43
N VAL A 82 -64.05 23.34 53.47
CA VAL A 82 -64.52 22.28 52.55
C VAL A 82 -64.77 20.95 53.27
N ILE A 83 -63.90 20.56 54.20
CA ILE A 83 -64.03 19.31 54.96
C ILE A 83 -65.14 19.44 56.03
N SER A 84 -65.30 20.61 56.65
CA SER A 84 -66.31 20.85 57.69
C SER A 84 -67.74 21.06 57.15
N LEU A 85 -67.93 21.23 55.83
CA LEU A 85 -69.24 21.36 55.18
C LEU A 85 -70.27 20.34 55.72
N ASN A 86 -71.38 20.86 56.24
CA ASN A 86 -72.34 20.07 56.99
C ASN A 86 -73.52 19.63 56.09
N LEU A 87 -73.43 18.42 55.53
CA LEU A 87 -74.50 17.82 54.73
C LEU A 87 -75.58 17.19 55.62
N LYS A 88 -76.84 17.23 55.18
CA LYS A 88 -78.01 16.76 55.96
C LYS A 88 -78.11 15.24 56.17
N ASN A 89 -77.31 14.45 55.45
CA ASN A 89 -77.24 13.00 55.59
C ASN A 89 -75.85 12.62 56.12
N GLU A 90 -75.80 11.92 57.25
CA GLU A 90 -74.53 11.55 57.91
C GLU A 90 -73.68 10.60 57.06
N ASP A 91 -74.28 9.68 56.29
CA ASP A 91 -73.51 8.80 55.38
C ASP A 91 -72.80 9.61 54.28
N PHE A 92 -73.52 10.58 53.69
CA PHE A 92 -72.96 11.46 52.66
C PHE A 92 -71.93 12.43 53.22
N LYS A 93 -72.11 12.88 54.48
CA LYS A 93 -71.16 13.72 55.22
C LYS A 93 -69.88 12.95 55.58
N MET A 94 -69.99 11.67 55.96
CA MET A 94 -68.85 10.80 56.21
C MET A 94 -68.06 10.55 54.92
N GLU A 95 -68.73 10.19 53.82
CA GLU A 95 -68.06 9.98 52.54
C GLU A 95 -67.47 11.28 51.97
N TRP A 96 -68.13 12.44 52.15
CA TRP A 96 -67.58 13.77 51.82
C TRP A 96 -66.30 14.08 52.60
N ARG A 97 -66.34 13.96 53.93
CA ARG A 97 -65.18 14.21 54.79
C ARG A 97 -64.02 13.29 54.44
N LYS A 98 -64.28 11.99 54.29
CA LYS A 98 -63.28 11.00 53.89
C LYS A 98 -62.67 11.32 52.52
N THR A 99 -63.50 11.63 51.53
CA THR A 99 -63.08 11.99 50.16
C THR A 99 -62.14 13.20 50.15
N PHE A 100 -62.53 14.32 50.77
CA PHE A 100 -61.70 15.53 50.77
C PHE A 100 -60.51 15.46 51.74
N SER A 101 -60.59 14.68 52.81
CA SER A 101 -59.42 14.38 53.66
C SER A 101 -58.39 13.54 52.92
N MET A 102 -58.82 12.57 52.10
CA MET A 102 -57.93 11.82 51.21
C MET A 102 -57.34 12.69 50.10
N ASP A 103 -58.09 13.64 49.55
CA ASP A 103 -57.57 14.59 48.55
C ASP A 103 -56.53 15.55 49.16
N LEU A 104 -56.72 15.97 50.41
CA LEU A 104 -55.75 16.78 51.15
C LEU A 104 -54.50 15.95 51.49
N GLN A 105 -54.66 14.74 52.03
CA GLN A 105 -53.58 13.79 52.27
C GLN A 105 -52.75 13.56 51.00
N GLY A 106 -53.42 13.23 49.88
CA GLY A 106 -52.78 13.01 48.58
C GLY A 106 -52.23 14.26 47.88
N LYS A 107 -52.51 15.47 48.40
CA LYS A 107 -51.78 16.70 48.01
C LYS A 107 -50.57 16.94 48.88
N PHE A 108 -50.69 16.79 50.21
CA PHE A 108 -49.60 17.04 51.15
C PHE A 108 -48.48 15.99 51.03
N GLN A 109 -48.83 14.72 50.78
CA GLN A 109 -47.88 13.63 50.47
C GLN A 109 -47.03 13.84 49.21
N LYS A 110 -47.28 14.89 48.41
CA LYS A 110 -46.45 15.23 47.23
C LYS A 110 -45.24 16.09 47.55
N GLU A 111 -45.25 16.76 48.71
CA GLU A 111 -44.08 17.48 49.23
C GLU A 111 -43.06 16.47 49.79
N SER A 112 -41.79 16.86 50.02
CA SER A 112 -40.81 15.90 50.53
C SER A 112 -41.16 15.46 51.97
N ALA A 113 -40.71 14.26 52.36
CA ALA A 113 -40.99 13.74 53.70
C ALA A 113 -40.38 14.60 54.82
N LEU A 114 -39.30 15.34 54.54
CA LEU A 114 -38.71 16.30 55.47
C LEU A 114 -39.57 17.58 55.55
N ASP A 115 -39.98 18.16 54.42
CA ASP A 115 -40.84 19.36 54.39
C ASP A 115 -42.18 19.11 55.11
N GLN A 116 -42.75 17.91 54.95
CA GLN A 116 -43.99 17.49 55.63
C GLN A 116 -43.83 17.48 57.16
N ILE A 117 -42.67 17.04 57.66
CA ILE A 117 -42.37 16.96 59.10
C ILE A 117 -41.98 18.32 59.67
N GLU A 118 -41.19 19.13 58.95
CA GLU A 118 -40.84 20.50 59.34
C GLU A 118 -42.10 21.39 59.40
N PHE A 119 -43.01 21.24 58.44
CA PHE A 119 -44.31 21.92 58.45
C PHE A 119 -45.18 21.49 59.64
N TYR A 120 -45.22 20.18 59.96
CA TYR A 120 -45.90 19.68 61.15
C TYR A 120 -45.30 20.26 62.44
N CYS A 121 -43.97 20.19 62.61
CA CYS A 121 -43.28 20.67 63.82
C CYS A 121 -43.43 22.19 64.02
N SER A 122 -43.50 22.98 62.94
CA SER A 122 -43.60 24.44 63.00
C SER A 122 -45.03 24.99 63.11
N LYS A 123 -46.06 24.26 62.67
CA LYS A 123 -47.44 24.79 62.57
C LYS A 123 -48.55 23.98 63.27
N ILE A 124 -48.27 22.79 63.80
CA ILE A 124 -49.34 21.95 64.40
C ILE A 124 -50.03 22.60 65.60
N GLU A 125 -49.33 23.36 66.45
CA GLU A 125 -49.94 24.05 67.61
C GLU A 125 -50.92 25.16 67.18
N GLU A 126 -50.64 25.84 66.07
CA GLU A 126 -51.54 26.84 65.48
C GLU A 126 -52.78 26.16 64.85
N LEU A 127 -52.55 25.03 64.17
CA LEU A 127 -53.58 24.29 63.43
C LEU A 127 -54.52 23.46 64.32
N CYS A 128 -54.03 22.82 65.38
CA CYS A 128 -54.89 22.09 66.33
C CYS A 128 -55.93 23.00 66.99
N ASN A 129 -55.61 24.29 67.19
CA ASN A 129 -56.50 25.27 67.79
C ASN A 129 -57.46 25.93 66.78
N SER A 130 -57.11 26.00 65.49
CA SER A 130 -57.86 26.76 64.47
C SER A 130 -58.52 25.91 63.38
N HIS A 131 -57.91 24.79 62.97
CA HIS A 131 -58.34 23.92 61.86
C HIS A 131 -58.18 22.42 62.20
N PRO A 132 -59.03 21.87 63.10
CA PRO A 132 -58.78 20.56 63.70
C PRO A 132 -58.90 19.38 62.72
N ASN A 133 -59.73 19.47 61.67
CA ASN A 133 -59.83 18.38 60.69
C ASN A 133 -58.60 18.37 59.76
N VAL A 134 -58.10 19.56 59.38
CA VAL A 134 -56.85 19.71 58.63
C VAL A 134 -55.63 19.28 59.45
N ALA A 135 -55.58 19.63 60.74
CA ALA A 135 -54.50 19.23 61.66
C ALA A 135 -54.37 17.70 61.76
N ALA A 136 -55.48 16.97 61.92
CA ALA A 136 -55.47 15.51 62.00
C ALA A 136 -54.99 14.83 60.70
N VAL A 137 -55.26 15.43 59.53
CA VAL A 137 -54.74 14.94 58.24
C VAL A 137 -53.24 15.17 58.14
N ILE A 138 -52.74 16.35 58.55
CA ILE A 138 -51.31 16.68 58.52
C ILE A 138 -50.52 15.81 59.50
N GLU A 139 -51.01 15.60 60.73
CA GLU A 139 -50.40 14.71 61.72
C GLU A 139 -50.27 13.27 61.18
N LYS A 140 -51.34 12.74 60.57
CA LYS A 140 -51.32 11.43 59.92
C LYS A 140 -50.27 11.36 58.81
N CYS A 141 -50.18 12.39 57.97
CA CYS A 141 -49.17 12.44 56.91
C CYS A 141 -47.74 12.52 57.46
N ALA A 142 -47.50 13.29 58.54
CA ALA A 142 -46.18 13.38 59.18
C ALA A 142 -45.73 12.03 59.77
N LEU A 143 -46.64 11.27 60.40
CA LEU A 143 -46.35 9.93 60.94
C LEU A 143 -46.12 8.88 59.81
N GLU A 144 -46.82 9.01 58.69
CA GLU A 144 -46.55 8.22 57.48
C GLU A 144 -45.20 8.62 56.83
N ALA A 145 -44.86 9.92 56.83
CA ALA A 145 -43.58 10.44 56.32
C ALA A 145 -42.39 9.98 57.17
N VAL A 146 -42.52 9.89 58.50
CA VAL A 146 -41.54 9.22 59.37
C VAL A 146 -41.32 7.77 58.93
N THR A 147 -42.38 7.04 58.60
CA THR A 147 -42.25 5.65 58.12
C THR A 147 -41.49 5.57 56.79
N SER A 148 -41.65 6.56 55.92
CA SER A 148 -40.85 6.71 54.68
C SER A 148 -39.37 6.98 54.98
N LEU A 149 -39.06 7.93 55.88
CA LEU A 149 -37.69 8.27 56.26
C LEU A 149 -36.95 7.14 57.01
N CYS A 150 -37.67 6.33 57.78
CA CYS A 150 -37.13 5.12 58.40
C CYS A 150 -36.79 4.04 57.34
N GLN A 151 -37.50 4.00 56.20
CA GLN A 151 -37.17 3.10 55.09
C GLN A 151 -35.96 3.61 54.29
N THR A 152 -35.76 4.92 54.18
CA THR A 152 -34.62 5.53 53.47
C THR A 152 -33.37 5.75 54.35
N LYS A 153 -33.43 5.45 55.65
CA LYS A 153 -32.36 5.69 56.64
C LYS A 153 -31.91 7.15 56.71
N GLN A 154 -32.87 8.08 56.71
CA GLN A 154 -32.64 9.52 56.79
C GLN A 154 -33.28 10.15 58.04
N GLU A 155 -33.49 9.35 59.10
CA GLU A 155 -34.18 9.79 60.31
C GLU A 155 -33.42 10.90 61.07
N GLY A 156 -32.08 10.84 61.07
CA GLY A 156 -31.22 11.83 61.73
C GLY A 156 -31.36 13.24 61.15
N ASN A 157 -31.75 13.39 59.88
CA ASN A 157 -31.95 14.70 59.25
C ASN A 157 -33.10 15.49 59.89
N ILE A 158 -34.03 14.82 60.58
CA ILE A 158 -35.16 15.45 61.30
C ILE A 158 -34.65 16.32 62.46
N PHE A 159 -33.51 15.98 63.06
CA PHE A 159 -32.95 16.64 64.24
C PHE A 159 -32.12 17.91 63.93
N GLN A 160 -31.95 18.24 62.64
CA GLN A 160 -31.21 19.43 62.21
C GLN A 160 -32.09 20.70 62.10
N GLY A 161 -33.43 20.56 62.14
CA GLY A 161 -34.40 21.66 62.11
C GLY A 161 -34.86 22.12 63.50
N SER A 162 -35.36 23.36 63.62
CA SER A 162 -35.69 23.98 64.91
C SER A 162 -36.90 23.32 65.63
N THR A 163 -36.75 23.07 66.92
CA THR A 163 -37.62 22.23 67.76
C THR A 163 -38.77 23.00 68.45
N SER A 164 -40.01 22.52 68.34
CA SER A 164 -41.11 22.85 69.29
C SER A 164 -41.47 21.65 70.18
N THR A 165 -41.73 21.90 71.47
CA THR A 165 -41.68 20.88 72.54
C THR A 165 -42.98 20.10 72.83
N GLN A 166 -44.07 20.33 72.08
CA GLN A 166 -45.35 19.65 72.30
C GLN A 166 -45.55 18.42 71.38
N SER A 167 -45.35 18.59 70.06
CA SER A 167 -45.57 17.55 69.04
C SER A 167 -44.39 16.59 68.84
N PHE A 168 -43.20 16.99 69.28
CA PHE A 168 -41.96 16.23 69.10
C PHE A 168 -42.00 14.85 69.80
N GLY A 169 -42.66 14.73 70.96
CA GLY A 169 -42.76 13.45 71.68
C GLY A 169 -43.48 12.33 70.90
N ASN A 170 -44.53 12.68 70.16
CA ASN A 170 -45.24 11.74 69.27
C ASN A 170 -44.35 11.34 68.08
N LEU A 171 -43.63 12.31 67.51
CA LEU A 171 -42.71 12.09 66.39
C LEU A 171 -41.54 11.16 66.80
N ILE A 172 -40.89 11.43 67.93
CA ILE A 172 -39.79 10.61 68.48
C ILE A 172 -40.29 9.20 68.81
N SER A 173 -41.45 9.07 69.45
CA SER A 173 -42.08 7.76 69.71
C SER A 173 -42.32 6.99 68.41
N ALA A 174 -42.79 7.66 67.35
CA ALA A 174 -42.98 7.05 66.04
C ALA A 174 -41.66 6.67 65.36
N ILE A 175 -40.62 7.51 65.44
CA ILE A 175 -39.28 7.18 64.90
C ILE A 175 -38.76 5.91 65.59
N ILE A 176 -38.70 5.88 66.93
CA ILE A 176 -38.28 4.70 67.72
C ILE A 176 -39.14 3.47 67.38
N GLN A 177 -40.46 3.61 67.26
CA GLN A 177 -41.34 2.48 66.99
C GLN A 177 -41.19 1.93 65.56
N LYS A 178 -40.87 2.77 64.57
CA LYS A 178 -40.79 2.41 63.14
C LYS A 178 -39.39 2.06 62.66
N SER A 179 -38.33 2.58 63.28
CA SER A 179 -36.94 2.24 62.96
C SER A 179 -36.50 0.90 63.56
N TRP A 180 -37.09 0.50 64.69
CA TRP A 180 -36.69 -0.68 65.47
C TRP A 180 -36.63 -1.97 64.63
N PRO A 181 -35.63 -2.85 64.85
CA PRO A 181 -35.56 -4.15 64.20
C PRO A 181 -36.83 -4.96 64.49
N LYS A 182 -37.40 -5.57 63.45
CA LYS A 182 -38.53 -6.48 63.60
C LYS A 182 -38.05 -7.74 64.32
N GLU A 183 -38.78 -8.17 65.34
CA GLU A 183 -38.49 -9.40 66.09
C GLU A 183 -38.31 -10.58 65.14
N SER A 184 -37.09 -11.12 65.09
CA SER A 184 -36.78 -12.37 64.39
C SER A 184 -36.57 -13.45 65.45
N GLN A 185 -37.22 -14.61 65.29
CA GLN A 185 -37.39 -15.60 66.35
C GLN A 185 -36.12 -16.42 66.68
N GLU A 186 -34.97 -16.13 66.05
CA GLU A 186 -33.79 -17.01 66.04
C GLU A 186 -32.45 -16.28 66.32
N LYS A 187 -32.46 -15.03 66.81
CA LYS A 187 -31.21 -14.30 67.12
C LYS A 187 -31.19 -13.68 68.50
N ASP A 188 -29.97 -13.58 69.03
CA ASP A 188 -29.58 -12.96 70.29
C ASP A 188 -30.04 -11.48 70.30
N GLN A 189 -31.12 -11.19 71.03
CA GLN A 189 -31.88 -9.94 70.85
C GLN A 189 -31.03 -8.69 71.14
N GLY A 190 -30.13 -8.77 72.14
CA GLY A 190 -29.23 -7.66 72.49
C GLY A 190 -28.22 -7.30 71.38
N GLU A 191 -27.72 -8.29 70.64
CA GLU A 191 -26.78 -8.01 69.54
C GLU A 191 -27.46 -7.28 68.39
N GLU A 192 -28.66 -7.71 67.99
CA GLU A 192 -29.38 -7.11 66.87
C GLU A 192 -29.81 -5.67 67.22
N VAL A 193 -30.13 -5.42 68.50
CA VAL A 193 -30.37 -4.08 69.04
C VAL A 193 -29.11 -3.21 68.93
N VAL A 194 -27.93 -3.66 69.36
CA VAL A 194 -26.69 -2.86 69.22
C VAL A 194 -26.27 -2.69 67.77
N ARG A 195 -26.47 -3.69 66.90
CA ARG A 195 -26.27 -3.54 65.44
C ARG A 195 -27.21 -2.48 64.84
N HIS A 196 -28.45 -2.40 65.33
CA HIS A 196 -29.37 -1.32 64.97
C HIS A 196 -28.85 0.03 65.46
N LEU A 197 -28.52 0.19 66.76
CA LEU A 197 -28.05 1.45 67.34
C LEU A 197 -26.87 2.07 66.57
N LEU A 198 -25.87 1.26 66.24
CA LEU A 198 -24.66 1.69 65.52
C LEU A 198 -24.87 1.97 64.03
N SER A 199 -26.05 1.65 63.48
CA SER A 199 -26.43 1.92 62.08
C SER A 199 -27.65 2.83 61.94
N TRP A 200 -28.23 3.28 63.06
CA TRP A 200 -29.41 4.12 63.11
C TRP A 200 -29.02 5.59 63.21
N THR A 201 -29.36 6.36 62.17
CA THR A 201 -28.86 7.73 62.00
C THR A 201 -29.31 8.69 63.09
N ALA A 202 -30.47 8.44 63.69
CA ALA A 202 -31.04 9.25 64.78
C ALA A 202 -30.60 8.79 66.19
N ALA A 203 -29.80 7.73 66.34
CA ALA A 203 -29.47 7.17 67.65
C ALA A 203 -28.80 8.22 68.57
N LYS A 204 -27.74 8.89 68.09
CA LYS A 204 -27.01 9.90 68.88
C LYS A 204 -27.94 11.00 69.41
N ASP A 205 -28.85 11.48 68.57
CA ASP A 205 -29.75 12.59 68.93
C ASP A 205 -30.88 12.14 69.84
N VAL A 206 -31.47 10.95 69.62
CA VAL A 206 -32.50 10.36 70.50
C VAL A 206 -31.95 10.11 71.91
N PHE A 207 -30.76 9.51 72.05
CA PHE A 207 -30.17 9.24 73.38
C PHE A 207 -29.67 10.52 74.06
N LYS A 208 -29.17 11.52 73.32
CA LYS A 208 -28.88 12.85 73.87
C LYS A 208 -30.13 13.55 74.43
N LEU A 209 -31.24 13.52 73.70
CA LEU A 209 -32.51 14.09 74.16
C LEU A 209 -33.06 13.35 75.39
N HIS A 210 -32.91 12.03 75.43
CA HIS A 210 -33.23 11.23 76.61
C HIS A 210 -32.36 11.58 77.84
N GLY A 211 -31.09 11.94 77.64
CA GLY A 211 -30.21 12.38 78.74
C GLY A 211 -30.45 13.81 79.24
N ALA A 212 -30.99 14.70 78.40
CA ALA A 212 -31.00 16.14 78.66
C ALA A 212 -32.35 16.74 79.13
N ASP A 213 -33.51 16.12 78.85
CA ASP A 213 -34.82 16.68 79.21
C ASP A 213 -35.82 15.61 79.71
N GLU A 214 -35.88 15.43 81.04
CA GLU A 214 -36.82 14.53 81.72
C GLU A 214 -38.29 14.74 81.31
N LYS A 215 -38.67 15.97 80.92
CA LYS A 215 -40.05 16.32 80.54
C LYS A 215 -40.45 15.81 79.15
N LEU A 216 -39.48 15.45 78.30
CA LEU A 216 -39.75 14.77 77.03
C LEU A 216 -39.94 13.27 77.25
N ILE A 217 -39.22 12.66 78.20
CA ILE A 217 -39.37 11.24 78.55
C ILE A 217 -40.80 10.95 79.01
N GLU A 218 -41.36 11.80 79.89
CA GLU A 218 -42.76 11.67 80.36
C GLU A 218 -43.81 11.70 79.23
N LYS A 219 -43.48 12.24 78.04
CA LYS A 219 -44.37 12.34 76.88
C LYS A 219 -44.20 11.21 75.86
N LEU A 220 -43.18 10.36 75.98
CA LEU A 220 -42.99 9.21 75.09
C LEU A 220 -44.02 8.11 75.37
N THR A 221 -44.40 7.33 74.35
CA THR A 221 -45.23 6.13 74.52
C THR A 221 -44.50 5.09 75.38
N LEU A 222 -45.25 4.25 76.13
CA LEU A 222 -44.67 3.22 77.00
C LEU A 222 -43.72 2.29 76.21
N GLU A 223 -44.19 1.78 75.07
CA GLU A 223 -43.41 0.93 74.16
C GLU A 223 -42.12 1.58 73.64
N ALA A 224 -42.09 2.90 73.45
CA ALA A 224 -40.86 3.60 73.06
C ALA A 224 -39.85 3.68 74.21
N ARG A 225 -40.31 3.83 75.47
CA ARG A 225 -39.45 3.80 76.66
C ARG A 225 -38.90 2.40 76.92
N ASP A 226 -39.73 1.37 76.78
CA ASP A 226 -39.31 -0.03 76.94
C ASP A 226 -38.18 -0.37 75.94
N ARG A 227 -38.32 0.06 74.69
CA ARG A 227 -37.27 -0.09 73.65
C ARG A 227 -36.00 0.69 73.98
N ILE A 228 -36.09 1.91 74.50
CA ILE A 228 -34.92 2.67 74.99
C ILE A 228 -34.21 1.92 76.13
N ALA A 229 -34.95 1.37 77.10
CA ALA A 229 -34.37 0.60 78.20
C ALA A 229 -33.68 -0.69 77.73
N ILE A 230 -34.26 -1.40 76.75
CA ILE A 230 -33.64 -2.55 76.09
C ILE A 230 -32.35 -2.13 75.34
N ALA A 231 -32.36 -0.98 74.67
CA ALA A 231 -31.16 -0.45 74.02
C ALA A 231 -30.03 -0.13 75.00
N ILE A 232 -30.33 0.57 76.11
CA ILE A 232 -29.33 0.93 77.13
C ILE A 232 -28.71 -0.32 77.76
N SER A 233 -29.54 -1.26 78.22
CA SER A 233 -29.07 -2.50 78.84
C SER A 233 -28.27 -3.38 77.87
N SER A 234 -28.69 -3.47 76.60
CA SER A 234 -27.95 -4.21 75.56
C SER A 234 -26.60 -3.56 75.22
N PHE A 235 -26.55 -2.23 75.15
CA PHE A 235 -25.32 -1.49 74.84
C PHE A 235 -24.30 -1.58 75.98
N THR A 236 -24.74 -1.47 77.24
CA THR A 236 -23.88 -1.68 78.41
C THR A 236 -23.30 -3.09 78.43
N ALA A 237 -24.15 -4.11 78.30
CA ALA A 237 -23.70 -5.51 78.30
C ALA A 237 -22.67 -5.82 77.19
N ILE A 238 -22.85 -5.26 76.00
CA ILE A 238 -21.89 -5.44 74.89
C ILE A 238 -20.61 -4.60 75.09
N THR A 239 -20.68 -3.47 75.81
CA THR A 239 -19.48 -2.70 76.21
C THR A 239 -18.63 -3.48 77.22
N ASP A 240 -19.25 -4.14 78.20
CA ASP A 240 -18.52 -5.01 79.15
C ASP A 240 -17.96 -6.28 78.46
N GLN A 241 -18.66 -6.85 77.47
CA GLN A 241 -18.14 -7.93 76.62
C GLN A 241 -16.92 -7.48 75.79
N LEU A 242 -16.96 -6.26 75.23
CA LEU A 242 -15.84 -5.67 74.49
C LEU A 242 -14.61 -5.48 75.39
N VAL A 243 -14.82 -4.96 76.61
CA VAL A 243 -13.76 -4.73 77.62
C VAL A 243 -13.16 -6.06 78.08
N SER A 244 -14.00 -7.03 78.46
CA SER A 244 -13.55 -8.37 78.91
C SER A 244 -12.99 -9.26 77.80
N GLY A 245 -13.29 -8.97 76.53
CA GLY A 245 -12.90 -9.79 75.37
C GLY A 245 -13.81 -11.00 75.12
N ASN A 246 -14.78 -11.28 76.00
CA ASN A 246 -15.83 -12.27 75.76
C ASN A 246 -16.90 -11.70 74.81
N ILE A 247 -16.48 -11.40 73.58
CA ILE A 247 -17.30 -10.83 72.52
C ILE A 247 -17.17 -11.68 71.25
N LYS A 248 -18.30 -12.05 70.65
CA LYS A 248 -18.31 -12.83 69.40
C LYS A 248 -17.62 -12.06 68.28
N ILE A 249 -16.75 -12.74 67.53
CA ILE A 249 -15.92 -12.08 66.50
C ILE A 249 -16.77 -11.39 65.42
N ASN A 250 -17.94 -11.91 65.05
CA ASN A 250 -18.85 -11.23 64.12
C ASN A 250 -19.41 -9.88 64.64
N LEU A 251 -19.66 -9.78 65.94
CA LEU A 251 -20.17 -8.58 66.60
C LEU A 251 -19.03 -7.57 66.78
N LEU A 252 -17.86 -8.04 67.23
CA LEU A 252 -16.67 -7.21 67.32
C LEU A 252 -16.29 -6.63 65.95
N LYS A 253 -16.36 -7.42 64.87
CA LYS A 253 -16.07 -6.99 63.48
C LYS A 253 -17.04 -5.90 63.02
N PHE A 254 -18.32 -6.02 63.41
CA PHE A 254 -19.33 -5.00 63.15
C PHE A 254 -19.07 -3.70 63.92
N ILE A 255 -18.72 -3.79 65.22
CA ILE A 255 -18.37 -2.63 66.06
C ILE A 255 -17.09 -1.95 65.54
N LEU A 256 -16.05 -2.72 65.20
CA LEU A 256 -14.81 -2.20 64.60
C LEU A 256 -15.03 -1.51 63.25
N GLY A 257 -16.07 -1.89 62.49
CA GLY A 257 -16.52 -1.19 61.28
C GLY A 257 -17.37 0.06 61.56
N ARG A 258 -17.73 0.33 62.81
CA ARG A 258 -18.60 1.44 63.27
C ARG A 258 -18.04 2.16 64.52
N ARG A 259 -16.71 2.18 64.70
CA ARG A 259 -16.04 2.75 65.89
C ARG A 259 -16.53 4.15 66.23
N ASP A 260 -16.60 5.05 65.26
CA ASP A 260 -17.01 6.44 65.49
C ASP A 260 -18.45 6.54 66.02
N ALA A 261 -19.36 5.68 65.54
CA ALA A 261 -20.73 5.61 66.01
C ALA A 261 -20.80 4.99 67.43
N PHE A 262 -19.97 3.99 67.73
CA PHE A 262 -19.89 3.39 69.06
C PHE A 262 -19.35 4.39 70.10
N LEU A 263 -18.23 5.05 69.79
CA LEU A 263 -17.63 6.09 70.64
C LEU A 263 -18.59 7.26 70.84
N ALA A 264 -19.26 7.72 69.79
CA ALA A 264 -20.25 8.79 69.85
C ALA A 264 -21.53 8.47 70.65
N LEU A 265 -21.82 7.18 70.88
CA LEU A 265 -22.89 6.74 71.79
C LEU A 265 -22.36 6.58 73.23
N LEU A 266 -21.13 6.12 73.39
CA LEU A 266 -20.45 6.00 74.69
C LEU A 266 -20.15 7.37 75.35
N GLU A 267 -20.06 8.44 74.57
CA GLU A 267 -20.08 9.84 75.03
C GLU A 267 -21.36 10.24 75.79
N ILE A 268 -22.45 9.46 75.71
CA ILE A 268 -23.74 9.82 76.29
C ILE A 268 -23.90 9.12 77.65
N ASP A 269 -24.07 9.91 78.71
CA ASP A 269 -24.11 9.43 80.11
C ASP A 269 -25.13 8.31 80.37
N CYS A 270 -26.26 8.29 79.65
CA CYS A 270 -27.28 7.24 79.81
C CYS A 270 -26.91 5.88 79.19
N LEU A 271 -25.79 5.80 78.45
CA LEU A 271 -25.24 4.59 77.82
C LEU A 271 -23.90 4.15 78.44
N ALA A 272 -23.38 4.89 79.42
CA ALA A 272 -22.07 4.66 80.03
C ALA A 272 -22.19 4.48 81.56
N GLU A 273 -22.57 3.28 82.01
CA GLU A 273 -22.69 2.98 83.45
C GLU A 273 -21.34 3.08 84.20
N ASN A 274 -20.21 2.91 83.50
CA ASN A 274 -18.86 3.07 84.06
C ASN A 274 -18.16 4.30 83.44
N PRO A 275 -17.86 5.37 84.20
CA PRO A 275 -17.23 6.58 83.67
C PRO A 275 -15.80 6.36 83.16
N LEU A 276 -15.14 5.25 83.54
CA LEU A 276 -13.82 4.89 83.00
C LEU A 276 -13.87 4.54 81.50
N TYR A 277 -15.02 4.10 80.98
CA TYR A 277 -15.19 3.77 79.57
C TYR A 277 -15.38 5.02 78.69
N GLN A 278 -15.76 6.16 79.27
CA GLN A 278 -15.90 7.43 78.55
C GLN A 278 -14.55 8.06 78.13
N ASP A 279 -13.42 7.52 78.59
CA ASP A 279 -12.09 7.95 78.13
C ASP A 279 -11.84 7.49 76.68
N TYR A 280 -12.02 8.44 75.75
CA TYR A 280 -11.81 8.26 74.32
C TYR A 280 -10.43 7.68 73.97
N GLY A 281 -9.36 8.08 74.68
CA GLY A 281 -8.00 7.63 74.40
C GLY A 281 -7.79 6.16 74.79
N LYS A 282 -8.30 5.76 75.96
CA LYS A 282 -8.25 4.37 76.44
C LYS A 282 -9.13 3.46 75.60
N MET A 283 -10.34 3.90 75.26
CA MET A 283 -11.25 3.11 74.43
C MET A 283 -10.75 2.96 72.99
N CYS A 284 -10.14 4.00 72.39
CA CYS A 284 -9.45 3.88 71.10
C CYS A 284 -8.28 2.89 71.15
N THR A 285 -7.54 2.85 72.26
CA THR A 285 -6.43 1.90 72.45
C THR A 285 -6.93 0.46 72.58
N LEU A 286 -8.02 0.25 73.33
CA LEU A 286 -8.72 -1.04 73.39
C LEU A 286 -9.20 -1.49 72.00
N PHE A 287 -9.81 -0.59 71.22
CA PHE A 287 -10.26 -0.91 69.86
C PHE A 287 -9.11 -1.34 68.94
N ARG A 288 -7.94 -0.71 69.05
CA ARG A 288 -6.75 -1.15 68.32
C ARG A 288 -6.32 -2.55 68.76
N HIS A 289 -6.20 -2.80 70.06
CA HIS A 289 -5.83 -4.14 70.55
C HIS A 289 -6.84 -5.21 70.10
N ARG A 290 -8.15 -4.95 70.18
CA ARG A 290 -9.20 -5.88 69.72
C ARG A 290 -9.20 -6.09 68.19
N GLU A 291 -8.73 -5.11 67.42
CA GLU A 291 -8.48 -5.26 65.98
C GLU A 291 -7.24 -6.11 65.69
N ASP A 292 -6.13 -5.85 66.38
CA ASP A 292 -4.87 -6.58 66.24
C ASP A 292 -5.05 -8.06 66.65
N GLU A 293 -5.74 -8.30 67.76
CA GLU A 293 -6.12 -9.63 68.27
C GLU A 293 -7.02 -10.38 67.28
N MET A 294 -8.09 -9.75 66.78
CA MET A 294 -8.95 -10.36 65.77
C MET A 294 -8.15 -10.69 64.50
N SER A 295 -7.27 -9.79 64.09
CA SER A 295 -6.41 -9.97 62.92
C SER A 295 -5.46 -11.16 63.12
N ALA A 296 -4.91 -11.31 64.32
CA ALA A 296 -4.07 -12.45 64.68
C ALA A 296 -4.84 -13.78 64.63
N VAL A 297 -6.07 -13.86 65.16
CA VAL A 297 -6.91 -15.09 65.05
C VAL A 297 -7.16 -15.48 63.59
N HIS A 298 -7.52 -14.51 62.73
CA HIS A 298 -7.75 -14.79 61.32
C HIS A 298 -6.45 -15.19 60.60
N TYR A 299 -5.33 -14.55 60.93
CA TYR A 299 -4.02 -14.86 60.36
C TYR A 299 -3.57 -16.28 60.71
N GLU A 300 -3.69 -16.69 61.97
CA GLU A 300 -3.33 -18.04 62.43
C GLU A 300 -4.27 -19.11 61.84
N LYS A 301 -5.57 -18.81 61.71
CA LYS A 301 -6.47 -19.69 60.95
C LYS A 301 -5.97 -19.82 59.50
N ASP A 302 -5.59 -18.72 58.86
CA ASP A 302 -5.07 -18.70 57.48
C ASP A 302 -3.75 -19.49 57.34
N LEU A 303 -2.88 -19.51 58.37
CA LEU A 303 -1.69 -20.35 58.42
C LEU A 303 -2.05 -21.84 58.47
N VAL A 304 -2.93 -22.25 59.40
CA VAL A 304 -3.45 -23.63 59.52
C VAL A 304 -4.12 -24.06 58.21
N ASP A 305 -4.98 -23.20 57.65
CA ASP A 305 -5.68 -23.42 56.38
C ASP A 305 -4.71 -23.75 55.24
N VAL A 306 -3.54 -23.09 55.19
CA VAL A 306 -2.53 -23.31 54.16
C VAL A 306 -1.77 -24.61 54.40
N VAL A 307 -1.42 -24.95 55.65
CA VAL A 307 -0.77 -26.24 55.99
C VAL A 307 -1.67 -27.41 55.62
N VAL A 308 -2.96 -27.36 55.98
CA VAL A 308 -3.94 -28.42 55.63
C VAL A 308 -4.15 -28.51 54.11
N LYS A 309 -4.30 -27.38 53.41
CA LYS A 309 -4.42 -27.36 51.92
C LYS A 309 -3.15 -27.81 51.19
N MET A 310 -1.99 -27.72 51.82
CA MET A 310 -0.73 -28.26 51.30
C MET A 310 -0.67 -29.76 51.55
N SER A 311 -0.98 -30.20 52.76
CA SER A 311 -1.04 -31.61 53.19
C SER A 311 -1.98 -32.44 52.30
N HIS A 312 -3.20 -31.97 52.03
CA HIS A 312 -4.13 -32.64 51.11
C HIS A 312 -3.64 -32.78 49.66
N LYS A 313 -2.65 -31.98 49.23
CA LYS A 313 -2.02 -32.17 47.91
C LYS A 313 -0.91 -33.20 47.93
N LEU A 314 -0.30 -33.44 49.09
CA LEU A 314 0.63 -34.52 49.29
C LEU A 314 -0.09 -35.89 49.33
N GLU A 315 -1.40 -35.92 49.65
CA GLU A 315 -2.24 -37.13 49.60
C GLU A 315 -2.33 -37.79 48.21
N GLU A 316 -1.98 -37.08 47.13
CA GLU A 316 -1.83 -37.67 45.80
C GLU A 316 -0.65 -38.67 45.71
N HIS A 317 0.32 -38.56 46.63
CA HIS A 317 1.56 -39.36 46.65
C HIS A 317 1.81 -40.09 47.98
N MET A 318 1.34 -39.59 49.13
CA MET A 318 1.62 -40.20 50.46
C MET A 318 0.46 -40.03 51.43
N LYS A 319 0.27 -40.96 52.37
CA LYS A 319 -0.74 -40.82 53.43
C LYS A 319 -0.26 -39.81 54.48
N VAL A 320 -1.06 -38.81 54.83
CA VAL A 320 -0.71 -37.76 55.80
C VAL A 320 -1.61 -37.84 57.05
N ASP A 321 -1.10 -37.48 58.23
CA ASP A 321 -1.92 -37.31 59.44
C ASP A 321 -2.02 -35.84 59.85
N VAL A 322 -3.12 -35.18 59.46
CA VAL A 322 -3.45 -33.78 59.82
C VAL A 322 -4.77 -33.63 60.59
N ARG A 323 -5.34 -34.72 61.10
CA ARG A 323 -6.68 -34.76 61.72
C ARG A 323 -6.91 -33.69 62.79
N ASN A 324 -5.93 -33.46 63.66
CA ASN A 324 -6.01 -32.42 64.71
C ASN A 324 -6.16 -31.00 64.12
N LEU A 325 -5.47 -30.71 63.00
CA LEU A 325 -5.56 -29.42 62.31
C LEU A 325 -6.87 -29.30 61.52
N GLU A 326 -7.34 -30.38 60.90
CA GLU A 326 -8.65 -30.43 60.21
C GLU A 326 -9.81 -30.15 61.17
N GLU A 327 -9.80 -30.74 62.37
CA GLU A 327 -10.80 -30.46 63.42
C GLU A 327 -10.77 -28.99 63.83
N SER A 328 -9.58 -28.39 63.97
CA SER A 328 -9.42 -26.96 64.27
C SER A 328 -9.84 -26.03 63.11
N GLN A 329 -9.74 -26.51 61.86
CA GLN A 329 -10.11 -25.75 60.66
C GLN A 329 -11.63 -25.61 60.52
N GLN A 330 -12.41 -26.65 60.87
CA GLN A 330 -13.87 -26.69 60.72
C GLN A 330 -14.62 -25.67 61.61
N ILE A 331 -13.90 -24.96 62.49
CA ILE A 331 -14.45 -24.01 63.43
C ILE A 331 -14.88 -22.69 62.78
N THR A 332 -16.15 -22.33 63.02
CA THR A 332 -16.75 -21.04 62.65
C THR A 332 -16.33 -19.94 63.63
N ILE A 333 -15.13 -19.39 63.43
CA ILE A 333 -14.53 -18.31 64.23
C ILE A 333 -15.50 -17.15 64.47
N GLU A 334 -16.28 -16.76 63.45
CA GLU A 334 -17.25 -15.66 63.53
C GLU A 334 -18.31 -15.84 64.64
N THR A 335 -18.58 -17.07 65.10
CA THR A 335 -19.57 -17.37 66.16
C THR A 335 -18.98 -17.53 67.56
N MET A 336 -17.65 -17.59 67.69
CA MET A 336 -16.94 -17.77 68.97
C MET A 336 -16.48 -16.43 69.54
N SER A 337 -16.30 -16.38 70.87
CA SER A 337 -15.75 -15.24 71.58
C SER A 337 -14.22 -15.14 71.41
N LEU A 338 -13.68 -13.91 71.43
CA LEU A 338 -12.26 -13.66 71.18
C LEU A 338 -11.33 -14.24 72.28
N ASP A 339 -11.76 -14.17 73.55
CA ASP A 339 -11.09 -14.74 74.72
C ASP A 339 -10.91 -16.27 74.67
N TYR A 340 -11.67 -16.97 73.82
CA TYR A 340 -11.47 -18.41 73.58
C TYR A 340 -10.21 -18.71 72.77
N PHE A 341 -9.69 -17.75 72.00
CA PHE A 341 -8.54 -17.96 71.11
C PHE A 341 -7.19 -17.55 71.72
N MET A 342 -7.20 -16.65 72.71
CA MET A 342 -6.01 -16.06 73.32
C MET A 342 -6.30 -15.42 74.68
N GLU A 343 -5.25 -15.16 75.45
CA GLU A 343 -5.30 -14.12 76.48
C GLU A 343 -5.42 -12.74 75.81
N VAL A 344 -6.50 -12.02 76.10
CA VAL A 344 -6.78 -10.70 75.53
C VAL A 344 -6.14 -9.57 76.36
N HIS A 345 -5.82 -8.45 75.73
CA HIS A 345 -5.32 -7.27 76.41
C HIS A 345 -6.36 -6.71 77.39
N THR A 346 -5.90 -6.39 78.59
CA THR A 346 -6.67 -5.79 79.67
C THR A 346 -6.91 -4.29 79.44
N PHE A 347 -8.09 -3.79 79.81
CA PHE A 347 -8.38 -2.35 79.75
C PHE A 347 -7.62 -1.59 80.85
N ASP A 348 -6.85 -0.57 80.45
CA ASP A 348 -6.13 0.36 81.34
C ASP A 348 -5.11 -0.29 82.32
N GLN A 349 -4.57 -1.46 81.97
CA GLN A 349 -3.58 -2.21 82.75
C GLN A 349 -2.45 -2.75 81.87
N GLU A 350 -1.27 -2.98 82.45
CA GLU A 350 -0.16 -3.65 81.76
C GLU A 350 -0.50 -5.13 81.53
N SER A 351 -0.80 -5.47 80.27
CA SER A 351 -1.06 -6.85 79.84
C SER A 351 0.20 -7.73 79.93
N THR A 352 0.01 -9.05 80.03
CA THR A 352 1.13 -9.99 80.04
C THR A 352 1.84 -10.06 78.67
N PRO A 353 3.09 -10.57 78.60
CA PRO A 353 3.77 -10.79 77.31
C PRO A 353 3.11 -11.80 76.38
N MET A 354 2.13 -12.57 76.87
CA MET A 354 1.35 -13.54 76.08
C MET A 354 0.02 -12.95 75.59
N ALA A 355 -0.38 -11.77 76.08
CA ALA A 355 -1.60 -11.12 75.62
C ALA A 355 -1.51 -10.78 74.13
N GLY A 356 -2.56 -11.12 73.37
CA GLY A 356 -2.58 -10.98 71.92
C GLY A 356 -1.95 -12.14 71.14
N VAL A 357 -1.36 -13.14 71.80
CA VAL A 357 -0.82 -14.34 71.14
C VAL A 357 -1.89 -15.42 71.06
N VAL A 358 -2.22 -15.86 69.85
CA VAL A 358 -3.16 -16.98 69.63
C VAL A 358 -2.53 -18.27 70.14
N THR A 359 -3.11 -18.85 71.18
CA THR A 359 -2.69 -20.14 71.74
C THR A 359 -3.57 -21.31 71.29
N TYR A 360 -4.74 -21.01 70.71
CA TYR A 360 -5.77 -22.01 70.38
C TYR A 360 -5.32 -23.13 69.43
N TYR A 361 -4.51 -22.79 68.43
CA TYR A 361 -4.07 -23.73 67.40
C TYR A 361 -2.82 -24.53 67.79
N ASP A 362 -2.13 -24.15 68.87
CA ASP A 362 -0.92 -24.79 69.44
C ASP A 362 0.08 -25.30 68.38
N LEU A 363 0.34 -24.49 67.35
CA LEU A 363 1.30 -24.82 66.30
C LEU A 363 2.71 -24.81 66.86
N ASP A 364 3.43 -25.93 66.69
CA ASP A 364 4.87 -25.98 66.96
C ASP A 364 5.60 -24.88 66.18
N LYS A 365 6.70 -24.38 66.76
CA LYS A 365 7.45 -23.25 66.23
C LYS A 365 7.98 -23.48 64.80
N ASP A 366 8.44 -24.68 64.49
CA ASP A 366 9.03 -24.99 63.19
C ASP A 366 7.92 -25.23 62.16
N ILE A 367 6.82 -25.89 62.57
CA ILE A 367 5.60 -26.02 61.76
C ILE A 367 4.97 -24.65 61.45
N ARG A 368 4.97 -23.72 62.42
CA ARG A 368 4.53 -22.33 62.24
C ARG A 368 5.44 -21.57 61.27
N ALA A 369 6.76 -21.71 61.40
CA ALA A 369 7.71 -21.08 60.47
C ALA A 369 7.50 -21.59 59.02
N MET A 370 7.28 -22.89 58.85
CA MET A 370 6.84 -23.47 57.58
C MET A 370 5.51 -22.84 57.12
N ALA A 371 4.50 -22.75 57.99
CA ALA A 371 3.20 -22.18 57.65
C ALA A 371 3.30 -20.73 57.16
N GLU A 372 4.12 -19.89 57.80
CA GLU A 372 4.38 -18.50 57.40
C GLU A 372 5.01 -18.41 56.00
N VAL A 373 5.96 -19.31 55.68
CA VAL A 373 6.55 -19.43 54.33
C VAL A 373 5.50 -19.91 53.32
N LEU A 374 4.77 -20.99 53.63
CA LEU A 374 3.72 -21.52 52.76
C LEU A 374 2.64 -20.47 52.48
N TYR A 375 2.24 -19.68 53.48
CA TYR A 375 1.28 -18.59 53.35
C TYR A 375 1.82 -17.45 52.48
N THR A 376 3.10 -17.08 52.65
CA THR A 376 3.77 -16.05 51.86
C THR A 376 3.83 -16.39 50.37
N PHE A 377 4.05 -17.67 50.04
CA PHE A 377 4.15 -18.18 48.67
C PHE A 377 2.89 -18.94 48.20
N LYS A 378 1.76 -18.83 48.91
CA LYS A 378 0.52 -19.60 48.64
C LYS A 378 -0.06 -19.40 47.23
N ASP A 379 0.29 -18.31 46.56
CA ASP A 379 -0.13 -17.99 45.19
C ASP A 379 0.88 -18.41 44.11
N SER A 380 2.15 -18.68 44.48
CA SER A 380 3.17 -19.15 43.55
C SER A 380 2.78 -20.51 42.96
N TYR A 381 2.96 -20.66 41.65
CA TYR A 381 2.85 -21.94 40.97
C TYR A 381 4.16 -22.73 41.02
N LEU A 382 5.32 -22.06 40.88
CA LEU A 382 6.63 -22.72 40.95
C LEU A 382 6.86 -23.37 42.31
N PHE A 383 6.51 -22.69 43.39
CA PHE A 383 6.67 -23.20 44.74
C PHE A 383 5.83 -24.48 44.95
N LYS A 384 4.56 -24.47 44.54
CA LYS A 384 3.69 -25.66 44.56
C LYS A 384 4.23 -26.80 43.72
N ALA A 385 4.75 -26.50 42.52
CA ALA A 385 5.33 -27.51 41.63
C ALA A 385 6.64 -28.11 42.20
N THR A 386 7.41 -27.31 42.94
CA THR A 386 8.64 -27.77 43.61
C THR A 386 8.29 -28.68 44.80
N ILE A 387 7.28 -28.32 45.60
CA ILE A 387 6.78 -29.15 46.71
C ILE A 387 6.33 -30.52 46.19
N LEU A 388 5.45 -30.54 45.17
CA LEU A 388 4.94 -31.78 44.59
C LEU A 388 6.05 -32.67 44.01
N ARG A 389 7.00 -32.10 43.26
CA ARG A 389 8.12 -32.87 42.70
C ARG A 389 9.04 -33.44 43.79
N ASN A 390 9.21 -32.74 44.91
CA ASN A 390 10.01 -33.27 46.03
C ASN A 390 9.24 -34.31 46.84
N SER A 391 7.92 -34.21 46.97
CA SER A 391 7.11 -35.28 47.56
C SER A 391 7.04 -36.54 46.69
N GLU A 392 7.01 -36.39 45.36
CA GLU A 392 7.20 -37.51 44.41
C GLU A 392 8.55 -38.20 44.62
N ARG A 393 9.66 -37.44 44.66
CA ARG A 393 11.01 -37.98 44.92
C ARG A 393 11.07 -38.75 46.24
N GLN A 394 10.59 -38.13 47.32
CA GLN A 394 10.58 -38.74 48.65
C GLN A 394 9.72 -40.02 48.68
N TYR A 395 8.61 -40.06 47.95
CA TYR A 395 7.80 -41.27 47.81
C TYR A 395 8.57 -42.39 47.08
N TYR A 396 9.22 -42.10 45.96
CA TYR A 396 10.04 -43.09 45.24
C TYR A 396 11.19 -43.62 46.10
N ASP A 397 11.88 -42.76 46.84
CA ASP A 397 12.97 -43.16 47.75
C ASP A 397 12.44 -44.06 48.89
N LEU A 398 11.24 -43.79 49.41
CA LEU A 398 10.56 -44.64 50.40
C LEU A 398 10.03 -45.96 49.80
N GLU A 399 9.64 -45.97 48.53
CA GLU A 399 9.21 -47.17 47.79
C GLU A 399 10.40 -48.10 47.48
N GLU A 400 11.53 -47.57 47.01
CA GLU A 400 12.77 -48.34 46.84
C GLU A 400 13.32 -48.87 48.17
N ALA A 401 13.20 -48.10 49.25
CA ALA A 401 13.55 -48.55 50.61
C ALA A 401 12.57 -49.59 51.20
N GLY A 402 11.42 -49.84 50.56
CA GLY A 402 10.42 -50.81 51.00
C GLY A 402 9.55 -50.35 52.19
N VAL A 403 9.38 -49.04 52.36
CA VAL A 403 8.72 -48.43 53.54
C VAL A 403 7.53 -47.50 53.19
N ALA A 404 6.99 -47.63 51.98
CA ALA A 404 5.94 -46.76 51.40
C ALA A 404 4.59 -46.70 52.16
N ASP A 405 4.37 -47.49 53.21
CA ASP A 405 3.15 -47.47 54.04
C ASP A 405 3.25 -46.54 55.28
N ILE A 406 4.35 -45.79 55.44
CA ILE A 406 4.48 -44.77 56.50
C ILE A 406 3.41 -43.68 56.31
N ILE A 407 2.75 -43.32 57.41
CA ILE A 407 1.90 -42.13 57.49
C ILE A 407 2.80 -40.95 57.82
N ALA A 408 2.87 -39.97 56.91
CA ALA A 408 3.66 -38.76 57.07
C ALA A 408 3.09 -37.89 58.19
N THR A 409 3.91 -37.61 59.19
CA THR A 409 3.64 -36.66 60.26
C THR A 409 4.01 -35.24 59.83
N LEU A 410 3.51 -34.22 60.55
CA LEU A 410 3.86 -32.82 60.27
C LEU A 410 5.38 -32.58 60.33
N ASP A 411 6.10 -33.24 61.24
CA ASP A 411 7.57 -33.12 61.37
C ASP A 411 8.31 -33.74 60.16
N MET A 412 7.81 -34.86 59.62
CA MET A 412 8.32 -35.45 58.38
C MET A 412 8.06 -34.54 57.18
N ILE A 413 6.87 -33.93 57.11
CA ILE A 413 6.53 -32.98 56.05
C ILE A 413 7.43 -31.73 56.12
N HIS A 414 7.74 -31.25 57.33
CA HIS A 414 8.68 -30.15 57.53
C HIS A 414 10.10 -30.50 57.04
N ASN A 415 10.69 -31.56 57.60
CA ASN A 415 12.12 -31.86 57.43
C ASN A 415 12.43 -32.55 56.10
N ASP A 416 11.60 -33.50 55.66
CA ASP A 416 11.91 -34.36 54.51
C ASP A 416 11.39 -33.79 53.17
N ILE A 417 10.40 -32.89 53.20
CA ILE A 417 9.71 -32.37 52.00
C ILE A 417 9.87 -30.85 51.89
N PHE A 418 9.46 -30.11 52.93
CA PHE A 418 9.41 -28.65 52.88
C PHE A 418 10.79 -28.01 52.91
N GLU A 419 11.68 -28.39 53.83
CA GLU A 419 13.02 -27.80 53.94
C GLU A 419 13.85 -27.99 52.64
N PRO A 420 13.98 -29.21 52.06
CA PRO A 420 14.66 -29.40 50.78
C PRO A 420 13.98 -28.68 49.60
N CYS A 421 12.64 -28.57 49.62
CA CYS A 421 11.91 -27.78 48.63
C CYS A 421 12.20 -26.28 48.75
N TYR A 422 12.27 -25.76 49.98
CA TYR A 422 12.53 -24.35 50.20
C TYR A 422 13.98 -24.00 49.82
N GLU A 423 14.96 -24.85 50.14
CA GLU A 423 16.33 -24.71 49.64
C GLU A 423 16.40 -24.68 48.11
N GLU A 424 15.75 -25.62 47.41
CA GLU A 424 15.75 -25.63 45.94
C GLU A 424 15.07 -24.38 45.37
N TYR A 425 13.97 -23.92 45.98
CA TYR A 425 13.29 -22.69 45.59
C TYR A 425 14.14 -21.42 45.83
N LEU A 426 14.93 -21.39 46.91
CA LEU A 426 15.91 -20.33 47.17
C LEU A 426 17.06 -20.35 46.14
N ILE A 427 17.54 -21.52 45.73
CA ILE A 427 18.53 -21.66 44.65
C ILE A 427 17.96 -21.13 43.33
N ILE A 428 16.73 -21.51 42.97
CA ILE A 428 16.02 -21.00 41.77
C ILE A 428 15.89 -19.48 41.84
N TYR A 429 15.49 -18.91 42.99
CA TYR A 429 15.41 -17.46 43.20
C TYR A 429 16.77 -16.77 43.01
N ASN A 430 17.83 -17.29 43.63
CA ASN A 430 19.17 -16.70 43.52
C ASN A 430 19.71 -16.75 42.08
N CYS A 431 19.57 -17.89 41.40
CA CYS A 431 19.98 -18.06 40.00
C CYS A 431 19.17 -17.20 39.01
N LEU A 432 17.93 -16.82 39.35
CA LEU A 432 17.16 -15.82 38.61
C LEU A 432 17.69 -14.40 38.91
N LYS A 433 17.92 -14.07 40.17
CA LYS A 433 18.40 -12.74 40.61
C LYS A 433 19.74 -12.39 39.95
N ASP A 434 20.73 -13.28 40.03
CA ASP A 434 22.04 -13.07 39.42
C ASP A 434 22.08 -13.33 37.90
N GLY A 435 21.13 -14.12 37.36
CA GLY A 435 21.05 -14.48 35.94
C GLY A 435 21.95 -15.66 35.54
N SER A 436 22.48 -16.40 36.50
CA SER A 436 23.30 -17.61 36.30
C SER A 436 22.50 -18.84 35.87
N MET A 437 21.17 -18.80 35.98
CA MET A 437 20.29 -19.92 35.61
C MET A 437 20.54 -20.39 34.17
N LYS A 438 20.83 -21.69 33.99
CA LYS A 438 21.03 -22.28 32.66
C LYS A 438 19.76 -22.30 31.83
N LEU A 439 19.89 -22.08 30.52
CA LEU A 439 18.75 -22.05 29.60
C LEU A 439 17.96 -23.37 29.53
N ARG A 440 18.62 -24.54 29.68
CA ARG A 440 17.94 -25.85 29.83
C ARG A 440 16.98 -25.93 31.03
N VAL A 441 17.30 -25.20 32.10
CA VAL A 441 16.47 -25.14 33.32
C VAL A 441 15.28 -24.20 33.08
N VAL A 442 15.49 -23.14 32.30
CA VAL A 442 14.41 -22.25 31.84
C VAL A 442 13.38 -23.02 31.00
N ASP A 443 13.84 -23.84 30.03
CA ASP A 443 12.98 -24.72 29.21
C ASP A 443 12.17 -25.73 30.03
N THR A 444 12.63 -26.07 31.23
CA THR A 444 11.97 -27.03 32.12
C THR A 444 10.98 -26.34 33.05
N LEU A 445 11.41 -25.29 33.75
CA LEU A 445 10.60 -24.59 34.77
C LEU A 445 9.56 -23.62 34.17
N PHE A 446 9.88 -22.95 33.06
CA PHE A 446 9.07 -21.85 32.53
C PHE A 446 8.26 -22.18 31.26
N LYS A 447 8.28 -23.44 30.83
CA LYS A 447 7.53 -23.95 29.67
C LYS A 447 6.02 -23.65 29.70
N SER A 448 5.41 -23.66 30.89
CA SER A 448 3.98 -23.36 31.08
C SER A 448 3.64 -21.86 30.93
N TYR A 449 4.66 -20.99 30.98
CA TYR A 449 4.55 -19.54 30.87
C TYR A 449 4.87 -19.00 29.46
N THR A 450 5.25 -19.84 28.49
CA THR A 450 5.44 -19.42 27.09
C THR A 450 4.16 -18.72 26.57
N GLY A 451 4.31 -17.47 26.12
CA GLY A 451 3.19 -16.60 25.71
C GLY A 451 2.35 -15.99 26.84
N LYS A 452 2.74 -16.14 28.12
CA LYS A 452 2.01 -15.65 29.31
C LYS A 452 2.90 -14.85 30.26
N TYR A 453 3.81 -14.03 29.73
CA TYR A 453 4.87 -13.36 30.50
C TYR A 453 4.37 -12.41 31.60
N ASN A 454 3.18 -11.83 31.49
CA ASN A 454 2.58 -11.05 32.58
C ASN A 454 2.33 -11.90 33.84
N LYS A 455 2.02 -13.21 33.68
CA LYS A 455 1.91 -14.15 34.80
C LYS A 455 3.27 -14.56 35.35
N LEU A 456 4.30 -14.59 34.51
CA LEU A 456 5.69 -14.84 34.93
C LEU A 456 6.23 -13.68 35.77
N GLU A 457 5.94 -12.43 35.39
CA GLU A 457 6.30 -11.26 36.19
C GLU A 457 5.57 -11.25 37.56
N GLN A 458 4.31 -11.72 37.60
CA GLN A 458 3.57 -11.92 38.86
C GLN A 458 4.20 -13.03 39.71
N GLU A 459 4.59 -14.15 39.11
CA GLU A 459 5.32 -15.25 39.78
C GLU A 459 6.61 -14.72 40.43
N PHE A 460 7.43 -13.98 39.69
CA PHE A 460 8.67 -13.40 40.21
C PHE A 460 8.44 -12.33 41.29
N LYS A 461 7.33 -11.57 41.23
CA LYS A 461 6.92 -10.67 42.33
C LYS A 461 6.53 -11.44 43.60
N ILE A 462 5.99 -12.65 43.47
CA ILE A 462 5.73 -13.55 44.60
C ILE A 462 7.06 -14.12 45.12
N MET A 463 7.93 -14.65 44.25
CA MET A 463 9.28 -15.13 44.64
C MET A 463 10.11 -14.06 45.34
N CYS A 464 10.00 -12.79 44.92
CA CYS A 464 10.75 -11.68 45.52
C CYS A 464 10.42 -11.45 47.01
N ARG A 465 9.32 -12.00 47.54
CA ARG A 465 8.99 -11.97 48.98
C ARG A 465 9.98 -12.77 49.86
N VAL A 466 10.88 -13.57 49.26
CA VAL A 466 12.01 -14.21 49.94
C VAL A 466 12.94 -13.18 50.61
N ASP A 467 13.08 -12.00 50.02
CA ASP A 467 13.98 -10.95 50.48
C ASP A 467 13.17 -9.68 50.76
N ASN A 468 13.24 -9.17 51.98
CA ASN A 468 12.56 -7.93 52.37
C ASN A 468 13.17 -6.66 51.71
N SER A 469 14.22 -6.81 50.90
CA SER A 469 14.78 -5.70 50.13
C SER A 469 13.82 -5.20 49.03
N ASN A 470 13.79 -3.88 48.83
CA ASN A 470 12.94 -3.24 47.82
C ASN A 470 13.45 -3.43 46.36
N ASN A 471 14.50 -4.22 46.12
CA ASN A 471 15.09 -4.36 44.79
C ASN A 471 14.25 -5.29 43.90
N LYS A 472 13.32 -4.69 43.15
CA LYS A 472 12.43 -5.35 42.20
C LYS A 472 12.83 -5.14 40.74
N GLU A 473 13.96 -4.47 40.48
CA GLU A 473 14.39 -4.07 39.12
C GLU A 473 14.74 -5.28 38.25
N TRP A 474 15.36 -6.31 38.84
CA TRP A 474 15.73 -7.55 38.15
C TRP A 474 14.52 -8.32 37.60
N ILE A 475 13.33 -8.16 38.20
CA ILE A 475 12.12 -8.94 37.84
C ILE A 475 11.72 -8.71 36.39
N GLN A 476 11.62 -7.45 35.98
CA GLN A 476 11.22 -7.09 34.61
C GLN A 476 12.30 -7.49 33.60
N GLN A 477 13.58 -7.29 33.97
CA GLN A 477 14.71 -7.70 33.13
C GLN A 477 14.71 -9.22 32.88
N ARG A 478 14.54 -10.06 33.92
CA ARG A 478 14.55 -11.53 33.78
C ARG A 478 13.31 -12.06 33.08
N ALA A 479 12.12 -11.53 33.38
CA ALA A 479 10.90 -11.90 32.66
C ALA A 479 11.03 -11.60 31.16
N LEU A 480 11.61 -10.45 30.81
CA LEU A 480 11.90 -10.07 29.44
C LEU A 480 13.00 -10.95 28.80
N GLN A 481 14.07 -11.32 29.52
CA GLN A 481 15.10 -12.24 29.01
C GLN A 481 14.55 -13.65 28.74
N ILE A 482 13.65 -14.16 29.58
CA ILE A 482 12.99 -15.46 29.36
C ILE A 482 12.01 -15.38 28.18
N GLN A 483 11.25 -14.29 28.05
CA GLN A 483 10.47 -14.02 26.84
C GLN A 483 11.35 -14.00 25.59
N GLN A 484 12.49 -13.30 25.66
CA GLN A 484 13.44 -13.22 24.56
C GLN A 484 13.94 -14.60 24.18
N TYR A 485 14.38 -15.42 25.15
CA TYR A 485 14.82 -16.80 24.94
C TYR A 485 13.80 -17.62 24.16
N HIS A 486 12.57 -17.71 24.66
CA HIS A 486 11.50 -18.46 24.01
C HIS A 486 11.20 -17.97 22.59
N GLU A 487 11.47 -16.70 22.28
CA GLU A 487 11.27 -16.09 20.96
C GLU A 487 12.52 -16.08 20.07
N LEU A 488 13.73 -16.45 20.56
CA LEU A 488 14.97 -16.41 19.77
C LEU A 488 14.87 -17.27 18.50
N HIS A 489 14.20 -18.43 18.59
CA HIS A 489 14.00 -19.35 17.46
C HIS A 489 13.30 -18.68 16.25
N LEU A 490 12.46 -17.66 16.48
CA LEU A 490 11.77 -16.91 15.41
C LEU A 490 12.75 -16.11 14.55
N ALA A 491 13.89 -15.71 15.10
CA ALA A 491 14.92 -14.95 14.41
C ALA A 491 15.88 -15.83 13.57
N VAL A 492 15.87 -17.15 13.77
CA VAL A 492 16.86 -18.08 13.18
C VAL A 492 16.76 -18.13 11.65
N ALA A 493 15.56 -18.23 11.09
CA ALA A 493 15.37 -18.26 9.63
C ALA A 493 15.88 -16.96 8.98
N SER A 494 15.55 -15.81 9.56
CA SER A 494 16.06 -14.50 9.11
C SER A 494 17.58 -14.38 9.26
N ALA A 495 18.17 -14.95 10.32
CA ALA A 495 19.62 -14.95 10.54
C ALA A 495 20.35 -15.83 9.51
N GLN A 496 19.81 -17.00 9.16
CA GLN A 496 20.34 -17.89 8.12
C GLN A 496 20.42 -17.17 6.78
N GLU A 497 19.34 -16.52 6.35
CA GLU A 497 19.29 -15.82 5.06
C GLU A 497 20.21 -14.59 5.02
N ILE A 498 20.33 -13.83 6.13
CA ILE A 498 21.29 -12.73 6.20
C ILE A 498 22.74 -13.24 6.14
N MET A 499 23.05 -14.40 6.73
CA MET A 499 24.39 -14.99 6.61
C MET A 499 24.71 -15.42 5.17
N ILE A 500 23.74 -15.97 4.43
CA ILE A 500 23.90 -16.25 2.99
C ILE A 500 24.12 -14.93 2.21
N VAL A 501 23.36 -13.87 2.51
CA VAL A 501 23.55 -12.55 1.89
C VAL A 501 24.92 -11.94 2.23
N LYS A 502 25.42 -12.11 3.47
CA LYS A 502 26.76 -11.69 3.89
C LYS A 502 27.85 -12.35 3.03
N GLU A 503 27.76 -13.67 2.82
CA GLU A 503 28.70 -14.44 1.98
C GLU A 503 28.60 -14.11 0.49
N THR A 504 27.41 -13.73 0.01
CA THR A 504 27.18 -13.30 -1.37
C THR A 504 27.69 -11.87 -1.63
N LEU A 505 27.55 -10.95 -0.66
CA LEU A 505 28.08 -9.58 -0.75
C LEU A 505 29.57 -9.46 -0.37
N GLY A 506 30.18 -10.51 0.21
CA GLY A 506 31.59 -10.54 0.59
C GLY A 506 31.94 -9.70 1.82
N LEU A 507 31.01 -9.56 2.77
CA LEU A 507 31.18 -8.71 3.96
C LEU A 507 32.02 -9.42 5.03
N GLN A 508 33.08 -8.76 5.49
CA GLN A 508 34.04 -9.24 6.51
C GLN A 508 33.89 -8.55 7.87
N GLY A 509 32.94 -7.61 8.02
CA GLY A 509 32.63 -6.99 9.31
C GLY A 509 32.07 -7.97 10.36
N ASP A 510 31.81 -7.46 11.56
CA ASP A 510 31.28 -8.25 12.66
C ASP A 510 29.81 -8.65 12.45
N PHE A 511 29.56 -9.97 12.46
CA PHE A 511 28.23 -10.60 12.46
C PHE A 511 28.12 -11.70 13.52
N ASN A 512 28.97 -11.70 14.56
CA ASN A 512 29.02 -12.75 15.59
C ASN A 512 27.69 -12.91 16.34
N ILE A 513 26.88 -11.84 16.41
CA ILE A 513 25.53 -11.87 16.99
C ILE A 513 24.59 -12.79 16.18
N LEU A 514 24.74 -12.85 14.85
CA LEU A 514 23.96 -13.78 14.02
C LEU A 514 24.47 -15.22 14.15
N GLN A 515 25.78 -15.43 14.29
CA GLN A 515 26.33 -16.76 14.56
C GLN A 515 25.80 -17.30 15.90
N THR A 516 25.81 -16.46 16.95
CA THR A 516 25.20 -16.79 18.25
C THR A 516 23.71 -17.15 18.09
N LEU A 517 22.96 -16.50 17.18
CA LEU A 517 21.56 -16.85 16.91
C LEU A 517 21.37 -18.16 16.15
N LEU A 518 22.30 -18.53 15.26
CA LEU A 518 22.28 -19.85 14.62
C LEU A 518 22.59 -20.97 15.62
N GLU A 519 23.48 -20.70 16.58
CA GLU A 519 23.86 -21.61 17.66
C GLU A 519 22.72 -21.86 18.67
N VAL A 520 21.67 -21.01 18.71
CA VAL A 520 20.50 -21.19 19.61
C VAL A 520 19.80 -22.55 19.43
N THR A 521 19.87 -23.16 18.23
CA THR A 521 19.27 -24.48 17.98
C THR A 521 20.14 -25.65 18.42
N HIS A 522 21.39 -25.41 18.84
CA HIS A 522 22.30 -26.43 19.34
C HIS A 522 22.09 -26.68 20.84
N GLU A 523 22.24 -27.94 21.28
CA GLU A 523 22.12 -28.30 22.70
C GLU A 523 23.17 -27.61 23.58
N ASP A 524 24.36 -27.32 23.04
CA ASP A 524 25.44 -26.64 23.76
C ASP A 524 25.03 -25.24 24.25
N PHE A 525 24.21 -24.52 23.48
CA PHE A 525 23.68 -23.20 23.87
C PHE A 525 22.78 -23.28 25.11
N LYS A 526 22.12 -24.42 25.35
CA LYS A 526 21.23 -24.61 26.52
C LYS A 526 21.99 -24.76 27.84
N GLU A 527 23.30 -25.03 27.78
CA GLU A 527 24.17 -25.06 28.96
C GLU A 527 24.69 -23.66 29.38
N GLU A 528 24.52 -22.64 28.52
CA GLU A 528 24.87 -21.24 28.81
C GLU A 528 23.89 -20.59 29.83
N PRO A 529 24.34 -19.57 30.59
CA PRO A 529 23.50 -18.85 31.56
C PRO A 529 22.52 -17.88 30.87
N LEU A 530 21.37 -17.62 31.51
CA LEU A 530 20.35 -16.67 31.06
C LEU A 530 20.90 -15.24 30.82
N SER A 531 21.94 -14.85 31.56
CA SER A 531 22.67 -13.59 31.37
C SER A 531 23.31 -13.43 29.98
N ARG A 532 23.51 -14.51 29.22
CA ARG A 532 23.96 -14.50 27.82
C ARG A 532 23.03 -13.73 26.90
N ILE A 533 21.73 -13.72 27.21
CA ILE A 533 20.69 -13.02 26.45
C ILE A 533 20.77 -11.53 26.79
N ASP A 534 21.76 -10.87 26.20
CA ASP A 534 22.03 -9.46 26.40
C ASP A 534 21.14 -8.58 25.51
N ASN A 535 21.30 -7.26 25.67
CA ASN A 535 20.54 -6.31 24.87
C ASN A 535 20.93 -6.35 23.37
N ASN A 536 22.12 -6.82 23.02
CA ASN A 536 22.58 -6.91 21.63
C ASN A 536 21.87 -8.07 20.90
N LEU A 537 21.79 -9.24 21.54
CA LEU A 537 21.04 -10.41 21.05
C LEU A 537 19.55 -10.07 20.91
N ASN A 538 18.97 -9.36 21.88
CA ASN A 538 17.60 -8.88 21.78
C ASN A 538 17.40 -7.87 20.63
N GLN A 539 18.29 -6.89 20.47
CA GLN A 539 18.21 -5.92 19.38
C GLN A 539 18.39 -6.56 18.00
N ALA A 540 19.15 -7.65 17.90
CA ALA A 540 19.20 -8.47 16.69
C ALA A 540 17.87 -9.22 16.50
N LYS A 541 17.38 -9.95 17.52
CA LYS A 541 16.10 -10.66 17.47
C LYS A 541 14.94 -9.77 17.02
N MET A 542 14.80 -8.58 17.60
CA MET A 542 13.75 -7.61 17.25
C MET A 542 13.80 -7.18 15.77
N VAL A 543 15.00 -6.99 15.21
CA VAL A 543 15.18 -6.67 13.79
C VAL A 543 14.82 -7.86 12.91
N LEU A 544 15.23 -9.06 13.32
CA LEU A 544 15.09 -10.30 12.54
C LEU A 544 13.65 -10.83 12.52
N VAL A 545 12.88 -10.60 13.60
CA VAL A 545 11.45 -10.94 13.69
C VAL A 545 10.58 -9.95 12.89
N ASP A 546 11.01 -8.70 12.70
CA ASP A 546 10.36 -7.74 11.80
C ASP A 546 10.59 -8.07 10.30
N ILE A 547 11.52 -8.99 9.99
CA ILE A 547 11.69 -9.53 8.64
C ILE A 547 10.60 -10.58 8.40
N ASN A 548 9.43 -10.10 7.98
CA ASN A 548 8.32 -10.95 7.53
C ASN A 548 8.71 -11.81 6.31
N SER A 549 7.85 -12.77 5.94
CA SER A 549 8.13 -13.74 4.88
C SER A 549 8.37 -13.12 3.49
N SER A 550 7.84 -11.93 3.16
CA SER A 550 8.15 -11.25 1.90
C SER A 550 9.52 -10.55 1.93
N ARG A 551 9.90 -9.96 3.07
CA ARG A 551 11.25 -9.41 3.31
C ARG A 551 12.31 -10.52 3.36
N ILE A 552 12.00 -11.70 3.91
CA ILE A 552 12.84 -12.91 3.83
C ILE A 552 13.03 -13.32 2.37
N HIS A 553 11.94 -13.43 1.59
CA HIS A 553 12.01 -13.78 0.17
C HIS A 553 12.84 -12.79 -0.68
N CYS A 554 12.79 -11.49 -0.34
CA CYS A 554 13.64 -10.45 -0.93
C CYS A 554 15.13 -10.74 -0.69
N LEU A 555 15.53 -11.04 0.55
CA LEU A 555 16.91 -11.41 0.89
C LEU A 555 17.34 -12.74 0.26
N GLN A 556 16.44 -13.74 0.22
CA GLN A 556 16.67 -15.02 -0.46
C GLN A 556 17.04 -14.85 -1.92
N GLN A 557 16.32 -14.01 -2.68
CA GLN A 557 16.65 -13.77 -4.09
C GLN A 557 17.98 -13.05 -4.27
N LEU A 558 18.38 -12.18 -3.34
CA LEU A 558 19.73 -11.58 -3.37
C LEU A 558 20.81 -12.63 -3.04
N GLY A 559 20.64 -13.39 -1.96
CA GLY A 559 21.60 -14.40 -1.50
C GLY A 559 21.86 -15.50 -2.53
N GLN A 560 20.83 -15.99 -3.21
CA GLN A 560 20.91 -17.05 -4.23
C GLN A 560 21.59 -16.61 -5.54
N ARG A 561 21.73 -15.30 -5.82
CA ARG A 561 22.18 -14.77 -7.12
C ARG A 561 23.59 -14.21 -7.09
N LYS A 562 24.51 -14.91 -6.40
CA LYS A 562 25.91 -14.50 -6.21
C LYS A 562 26.64 -14.10 -7.50
N GLN A 563 26.45 -14.82 -8.61
CA GLN A 563 27.06 -14.48 -9.90
C GLN A 563 26.58 -13.12 -10.45
N PHE A 564 25.29 -12.83 -10.35
CA PHE A 564 24.72 -11.54 -10.76
C PHE A 564 25.20 -10.40 -9.86
N VAL A 565 25.16 -10.60 -8.54
CA VAL A 565 25.62 -9.59 -7.56
C VAL A 565 27.10 -9.26 -7.73
N HIS A 566 27.93 -10.28 -7.95
CA HIS A 566 29.36 -10.10 -8.21
C HIS A 566 29.60 -9.34 -9.51
N TRP A 567 28.95 -9.74 -10.60
CA TRP A 567 29.04 -9.05 -11.88
C TRP A 567 28.57 -7.60 -11.77
N VAL A 568 27.43 -7.31 -11.14
CA VAL A 568 26.95 -5.92 -10.99
C VAL A 568 27.99 -5.06 -10.24
N LYS A 569 28.60 -5.56 -9.16
CA LYS A 569 29.64 -4.81 -8.41
C LYS A 569 30.97 -4.65 -9.16
N GLU A 570 31.27 -5.48 -10.16
CA GLU A 570 32.44 -5.34 -11.04
C GLU A 570 32.11 -4.56 -12.32
N ALA A 571 30.84 -4.57 -12.72
CA ALA A 571 30.37 -4.01 -13.98
C ALA A 571 29.91 -2.55 -13.83
N LEU A 572 29.43 -2.17 -12.65
CA LEU A 572 28.91 -0.86 -12.30
C LEU A 572 29.49 -0.50 -10.91
N GLU A 573 30.40 0.47 -10.84
CA GLU A 573 30.98 0.89 -9.58
C GLU A 573 30.01 1.76 -8.75
N ASP A 574 29.10 2.48 -9.42
CA ASP A 574 28.11 3.35 -8.78
C ASP A 574 26.72 3.41 -9.47
N ILE A 575 25.82 4.22 -8.90
CA ILE A 575 24.45 4.42 -9.40
C ILE A 575 24.42 5.31 -10.66
N ASN A 576 25.46 6.12 -10.92
CA ASN A 576 25.55 6.93 -12.13
C ASN A 576 25.90 6.05 -13.34
N GLU A 577 26.82 5.10 -13.17
CA GLU A 577 27.14 4.07 -14.15
C GLU A 577 25.93 3.17 -14.45
N LEU A 578 25.11 2.84 -13.45
CA LEU A 578 23.83 2.14 -13.68
C LEU A 578 22.96 2.90 -14.69
N LYS A 579 22.84 4.22 -14.55
CA LYS A 579 22.04 5.02 -15.50
C LYS A 579 22.63 4.96 -16.90
N VAL A 580 23.94 5.17 -17.05
CA VAL A 580 24.64 5.10 -18.35
C VAL A 580 24.46 3.72 -18.99
N PHE A 581 24.54 2.64 -18.20
CA PHE A 581 24.37 1.27 -18.67
C PHE A 581 22.91 0.95 -19.03
N VAL A 582 21.92 1.52 -18.33
CA VAL A 582 20.49 1.38 -18.68
C VAL A 582 20.18 2.09 -20.00
N ASP A 583 20.73 3.29 -20.22
CA ASP A 583 20.62 3.99 -21.51
C ASP A 583 21.25 3.13 -22.64
N LEU A 584 22.44 2.56 -22.40
CA LEU A 584 23.19 1.67 -23.29
C LEU A 584 22.43 0.37 -23.63
N ALA A 585 21.82 -0.26 -22.62
CA ALA A 585 21.05 -1.48 -22.75
C ALA A 585 19.71 -1.23 -23.45
N SER A 586 19.10 -0.05 -23.27
CA SER A 586 17.89 0.36 -23.98
C SER A 586 18.15 0.49 -25.49
N ILE A 587 19.28 1.09 -25.88
CA ILE A 587 19.73 1.14 -27.29
C ILE A 587 19.94 -0.27 -27.83
N SER A 588 20.54 -1.17 -27.03
CA SER A 588 20.85 -2.55 -27.42
C SER A 588 19.63 -3.48 -27.45
N ALA A 589 18.52 -3.11 -26.81
CA ALA A 589 17.24 -3.83 -26.84
C ALA A 589 16.40 -3.53 -28.11
N GLY A 590 16.65 -2.38 -28.75
CA GLY A 590 15.94 -1.98 -29.98
C GLY A 590 14.44 -1.80 -29.76
N GLU A 591 13.65 -2.23 -30.75
CA GLU A 591 12.17 -2.12 -30.74
C GLU A 591 11.46 -3.36 -30.16
N ASN A 592 12.19 -4.32 -29.56
CA ASN A 592 11.56 -5.52 -29.00
C ASN A 592 11.03 -5.24 -27.60
N ASP A 593 9.70 -5.11 -27.45
CA ASP A 593 9.02 -4.90 -26.16
C ASP A 593 9.54 -5.83 -25.04
N LEU A 594 9.81 -7.11 -25.35
CA LEU A 594 10.32 -8.09 -24.39
C LEU A 594 11.75 -7.84 -23.92
N ASP A 595 12.57 -7.14 -24.70
CA ASP A 595 13.94 -6.75 -24.33
C ASP A 595 13.94 -5.38 -23.64
N VAL A 596 13.05 -4.46 -24.04
CA VAL A 596 12.81 -3.18 -23.33
C VAL A 596 12.33 -3.44 -21.89
N ASP A 597 11.37 -4.36 -21.70
CA ASP A 597 10.90 -4.80 -20.38
C ASP A 597 12.03 -5.43 -19.53
N ARG A 598 13.01 -6.11 -20.15
CA ARG A 598 14.18 -6.65 -19.42
C ARG A 598 15.08 -5.53 -18.91
N VAL A 599 15.27 -4.46 -19.69
CA VAL A 599 16.05 -3.29 -19.27
C VAL A 599 15.35 -2.55 -18.13
N ALA A 600 14.04 -2.35 -18.22
CA ALA A 600 13.24 -1.77 -17.13
C ALA A 600 13.30 -2.65 -15.85
N CYS A 601 13.16 -3.97 -15.98
CA CYS A 601 13.32 -4.89 -14.86
C CYS A 601 14.73 -4.85 -14.26
N PHE A 602 15.78 -4.74 -15.08
CA PHE A 602 17.16 -4.60 -14.60
C PHE A 602 17.38 -3.28 -13.85
N HIS A 603 16.92 -2.16 -14.42
CA HIS A 603 16.96 -0.84 -13.77
C HIS A 603 16.30 -0.89 -12.39
N ASP A 604 15.05 -1.33 -12.32
CA ASP A 604 14.27 -1.36 -11.09
C ASP A 604 14.85 -2.31 -10.05
N ALA A 605 15.36 -3.48 -10.50
CA ALA A 605 16.04 -4.42 -9.62
C ALA A 605 17.33 -3.81 -9.03
N VAL A 606 18.26 -3.32 -9.85
CA VAL A 606 19.53 -2.80 -9.34
C VAL A 606 19.31 -1.52 -8.54
N LEU A 607 18.34 -0.67 -8.90
CA LEU A 607 17.98 0.52 -8.13
C LEU A 607 17.34 0.17 -6.78
N GLY A 608 16.41 -0.80 -6.73
CA GLY A 608 15.76 -1.23 -5.50
C GLY A 608 16.72 -1.93 -4.52
N TYR A 609 17.66 -2.72 -5.03
CA TYR A 609 18.74 -3.34 -4.23
C TYR A 609 19.98 -2.45 -4.07
N SER A 610 20.00 -1.24 -4.66
CA SER A 610 21.16 -0.32 -4.62
C SER A 610 21.72 -0.04 -3.22
N PRO A 611 20.93 0.05 -2.13
CA PRO A 611 21.49 0.22 -0.80
C PRO A 611 22.37 -0.96 -0.37
N MET A 612 21.95 -2.20 -0.71
CA MET A 612 22.70 -3.42 -0.36
C MET A 612 23.96 -3.59 -1.24
N LEU A 613 23.92 -3.08 -2.46
CA LEU A 613 25.01 -3.21 -3.42
C LEU A 613 26.10 -2.16 -3.16
N TYR A 614 25.74 -0.88 -2.98
CA TYR A 614 26.67 0.24 -2.97
C TYR A 614 26.90 0.87 -1.59
N ASP A 615 25.90 0.94 -0.68
CA ASP A 615 26.11 1.55 0.65
C ASP A 615 26.95 0.67 1.58
N LEU A 616 27.04 -0.65 1.32
CA LEU A 616 27.73 -1.63 2.14
C LEU A 616 29.19 -1.86 1.70
N LYS A 617 30.12 -1.30 2.48
CA LYS A 617 31.56 -1.53 2.36
C LYS A 617 31.96 -2.92 2.86
N LYS A 618 33.09 -3.48 2.38
CA LYS A 618 33.57 -4.82 2.76
C LYS A 618 33.80 -5.02 4.27
N ASP A 619 34.12 -3.95 5.01
CA ASP A 619 34.31 -3.91 6.46
C ASP A 619 33.00 -3.70 7.27
N SER A 620 31.85 -3.53 6.61
CA SER A 620 30.57 -3.23 7.27
C SER A 620 30.07 -4.41 8.10
N GLY A 621 29.82 -4.17 9.39
CA GLY A 621 29.21 -5.13 10.31
C GLY A 621 27.67 -5.07 10.35
N PHE A 622 27.08 -5.92 11.20
CA PHE A 622 25.63 -6.11 11.30
C PHE A 622 24.82 -4.83 11.60
N GLN A 623 25.36 -3.89 12.38
CA GLN A 623 24.64 -2.64 12.69
C GLN A 623 24.49 -1.75 11.45
N THR A 624 25.52 -1.62 10.61
CA THR A 624 25.44 -0.90 9.33
C THR A 624 24.48 -1.62 8.37
N PHE A 625 24.55 -2.95 8.32
CA PHE A 625 23.65 -3.79 7.53
C PHE A 625 22.17 -3.54 7.90
N LYS A 626 21.85 -3.54 9.20
CA LYS A 626 20.51 -3.23 9.75
C LYS A 626 19.98 -1.85 9.33
N ASP A 627 20.83 -0.83 9.26
CA ASP A 627 20.41 0.50 8.84
C ASP A 627 20.21 0.61 7.32
N VAL A 628 20.95 -0.16 6.53
CA VAL A 628 20.74 -0.32 5.08
C VAL A 628 19.47 -1.12 4.77
N LEU A 629 19.14 -2.17 5.54
CA LEU A 629 17.88 -2.92 5.38
C LEU A 629 16.65 -2.02 5.44
N LYS A 630 16.65 -0.97 6.28
CA LYS A 630 15.54 0.01 6.35
C LYS A 630 15.32 0.75 5.02
N LYS A 631 16.37 0.96 4.21
CA LYS A 631 16.27 1.54 2.86
C LYS A 631 15.70 0.51 1.88
N LEU A 632 16.17 -0.74 1.94
CA LEU A 632 15.67 -1.85 1.13
C LEU A 632 14.17 -2.12 1.38
N TRP A 633 13.71 -2.06 2.63
CA TRP A 633 12.30 -2.25 2.96
C TRP A 633 11.39 -1.15 2.36
N ARG A 634 11.84 0.10 2.34
CA ARG A 634 11.13 1.18 1.64
C ARG A 634 11.06 0.95 0.12
N ALA A 635 12.13 0.41 -0.48
CA ALA A 635 12.11 0.05 -1.90
C ALA A 635 11.12 -1.10 -2.18
N LEU A 636 11.09 -2.13 -1.33
CA LEU A 636 10.17 -3.27 -1.42
C LEU A 636 8.70 -2.90 -1.13
N GLU A 637 8.47 -1.90 -0.28
CA GLU A 637 7.12 -1.35 0.00
C GLU A 637 6.60 -0.49 -1.16
N ASN A 638 7.49 0.11 -1.95
CA ASN A 638 7.16 0.82 -3.20
C ASN A 638 6.97 -0.14 -4.39
N ASP A 639 7.71 -1.26 -4.44
CA ASP A 639 7.62 -2.28 -5.49
C ASP A 639 7.63 -3.69 -4.88
N SER A 640 6.44 -4.30 -4.79
CA SER A 640 6.26 -5.65 -4.25
C SER A 640 6.83 -6.76 -5.15
N ASP A 641 7.07 -6.48 -6.43
CA ASP A 641 7.60 -7.45 -7.41
C ASP A 641 9.12 -7.35 -7.59
N LEU A 642 9.79 -6.45 -6.86
CA LEU A 642 11.24 -6.29 -6.82
C LEU A 642 12.04 -7.62 -6.68
N PRO A 643 11.64 -8.62 -5.87
CA PRO A 643 12.32 -9.92 -5.83
C PRO A 643 12.13 -10.77 -7.10
N LYS A 644 11.00 -10.64 -7.80
CA LYS A 644 10.78 -11.30 -9.10
C LYS A 644 11.64 -10.62 -10.17
N LYS A 645 11.65 -9.28 -10.23
CA LYS A 645 12.49 -8.50 -11.13
C LYS A 645 13.96 -8.91 -11.01
N LEU A 646 14.54 -8.89 -9.81
CA LEU A 646 15.93 -9.35 -9.60
C LEU A 646 16.19 -10.78 -10.09
N ARG A 647 15.27 -11.71 -9.81
CA ARG A 647 15.40 -13.12 -10.25
C ARG A 647 15.38 -13.24 -11.77
N ASP A 648 14.48 -12.51 -12.43
CA ASP A 648 14.25 -12.63 -13.86
C ASP A 648 15.34 -11.87 -14.64
N THR A 649 15.76 -10.70 -14.16
CA THR A 649 16.99 -10.00 -14.56
C THR A 649 18.24 -10.90 -14.45
N ALA A 650 18.43 -11.60 -13.33
CA ALA A 650 19.59 -12.47 -13.12
C ALA A 650 19.63 -13.69 -14.06
N ARG A 651 18.48 -14.12 -14.62
CA ARG A 651 18.46 -15.14 -15.69
C ARG A 651 19.02 -14.62 -17.01
N HIS A 652 18.94 -13.31 -17.24
CA HIS A 652 19.44 -12.64 -18.44
C HIS A 652 20.85 -12.03 -18.24
N LEU A 653 21.59 -12.45 -17.21
CA LEU A 653 22.97 -11.99 -16.94
C LEU A 653 23.90 -12.13 -18.15
N GLU A 654 23.77 -13.20 -18.94
CA GLU A 654 24.65 -13.40 -20.10
C GLU A 654 24.35 -12.39 -21.23
N TRP A 655 23.09 -11.97 -21.38
CA TRP A 655 22.73 -10.87 -22.29
C TRP A 655 23.29 -9.53 -21.78
N LEU A 656 23.20 -9.26 -20.47
CA LEU A 656 23.75 -8.06 -19.85
C LEU A 656 25.29 -7.97 -19.99
N LYS A 657 26.00 -9.09 -19.87
CA LYS A 657 27.44 -9.18 -20.18
C LYS A 657 27.72 -8.82 -21.63
N THR A 658 27.01 -9.44 -22.57
CA THR A 658 27.16 -9.14 -24.01
C THR A 658 26.92 -7.66 -24.30
N VAL A 659 25.96 -7.03 -23.63
CA VAL A 659 25.75 -5.56 -23.71
C VAL A 659 26.95 -4.78 -23.14
N LYS A 660 27.58 -5.20 -22.04
CA LYS A 660 28.81 -4.52 -21.55
C LYS A 660 30.02 -4.73 -22.48
N GLU A 661 30.23 -5.96 -22.97
CA GLU A 661 31.41 -6.37 -23.73
C GLU A 661 31.40 -5.86 -25.18
N SER A 662 30.21 -5.73 -25.78
CA SER A 662 30.05 -5.19 -27.14
C SER A 662 30.44 -3.71 -27.23
N HIS A 663 30.06 -2.87 -26.26
CA HIS A 663 30.31 -1.42 -26.38
C HIS A 663 31.79 -1.05 -26.22
N GLY A 664 32.53 -1.69 -25.29
CA GLY A 664 33.96 -1.43 -25.10
C GLY A 664 34.86 -1.82 -26.29
N SER A 665 34.35 -2.63 -27.22
CA SER A 665 35.07 -3.05 -28.44
C SER A 665 34.56 -2.36 -29.71
N VAL A 666 33.27 -1.99 -29.77
CA VAL A 666 32.65 -1.34 -30.93
C VAL A 666 33.08 0.12 -31.11
N GLU A 667 33.34 0.89 -30.04
CA GLU A 667 33.77 2.30 -30.16
C GLU A 667 35.13 2.40 -30.88
N LEU A 668 36.15 1.66 -30.41
CA LEU A 668 37.48 1.62 -31.02
C LEU A 668 37.47 1.02 -32.43
N SER A 669 36.71 -0.07 -32.67
CA SER A 669 36.67 -0.69 -34.00
C SER A 669 35.95 0.16 -35.03
N SER A 670 34.89 0.88 -34.65
CA SER A 670 34.13 1.74 -35.56
C SER A 670 34.93 2.99 -35.95
N LEU A 671 35.65 3.60 -35.00
CA LEU A 671 36.56 4.72 -35.28
C LEU A 671 37.76 4.27 -36.14
N SER A 672 38.35 3.10 -35.86
CA SER A 672 39.43 2.53 -36.67
C SER A 672 38.96 2.19 -38.10
N LEU A 673 37.74 1.67 -38.26
CA LEU A 673 37.16 1.41 -39.57
C LEU A 673 36.90 2.72 -40.32
N ALA A 674 36.27 3.71 -39.70
CA ALA A 674 36.03 5.02 -40.32
C ALA A 674 37.34 5.71 -40.77
N SER A 675 38.40 5.63 -39.97
CA SER A 675 39.74 6.09 -40.33
C SER A 675 40.31 5.32 -41.54
N SER A 676 40.12 4.00 -41.59
CA SER A 676 40.55 3.15 -42.72
C SER A 676 39.79 3.47 -44.01
N ILE A 677 38.48 3.77 -43.93
CA ILE A 677 37.68 4.25 -45.07
C ILE A 677 38.24 5.58 -45.59
N ASN A 678 38.41 6.56 -44.70
CA ASN A 678 38.88 7.90 -45.09
C ASN A 678 40.33 7.92 -45.62
N THR A 679 41.17 6.93 -45.28
CA THR A 679 42.58 6.88 -45.69
C THR A 679 42.88 5.92 -46.84
N LYS A 680 42.10 4.86 -47.03
CA LYS A 680 42.35 3.79 -48.01
C LYS A 680 41.10 3.31 -48.77
N GLY A 681 39.91 3.79 -48.42
CA GLY A 681 38.65 3.36 -49.01
C GLY A 681 38.46 3.86 -50.44
N THR A 682 37.89 3.00 -51.30
CA THR A 682 37.42 3.36 -52.64
C THR A 682 35.96 2.95 -52.79
N TYR A 683 35.07 3.92 -52.99
CA TYR A 683 33.67 3.64 -53.33
C TYR A 683 33.57 3.28 -54.82
N VAL A 684 32.78 2.26 -55.12
CA VAL A 684 32.53 1.76 -56.47
C VAL A 684 31.03 1.83 -56.76
N ILE A 685 30.66 2.59 -57.79
CA ILE A 685 29.30 2.64 -58.34
C ILE A 685 29.32 1.89 -59.67
N SER A 686 28.46 0.89 -59.85
CA SER A 686 28.34 0.13 -61.10
C SER A 686 26.96 -0.52 -61.24
N ALA A 687 26.62 -1.02 -62.44
CA ALA A 687 25.42 -1.83 -62.68
C ALA A 687 25.71 -3.32 -63.00
N HIS A 688 26.95 -3.77 -62.79
CA HIS A 688 27.40 -5.10 -63.23
C HIS A 688 26.71 -6.27 -62.51
N ASN A 689 26.20 -7.22 -63.30
CA ASN A 689 25.59 -8.49 -62.85
C ASN A 689 24.37 -8.37 -61.93
N VAL A 690 23.64 -7.24 -61.95
CA VAL A 690 22.45 -7.03 -61.10
C VAL A 690 21.14 -7.24 -61.89
N LYS A 691 20.17 -7.99 -61.32
CA LYS A 691 18.83 -8.20 -61.93
C LYS A 691 17.88 -7.00 -61.79
N LYS A 692 18.06 -6.18 -60.76
CA LYS A 692 17.30 -4.96 -60.48
C LYS A 692 18.24 -3.97 -59.81
N LEU A 693 18.53 -2.86 -60.47
CA LEU A 693 19.42 -1.84 -59.93
C LEU A 693 18.71 -1.06 -58.80
N CYS A 694 19.33 -1.02 -57.62
CA CYS A 694 18.94 -0.20 -56.48
C CYS A 694 20.20 0.28 -55.75
N LEU A 695 20.07 1.20 -54.79
CA LEU A 695 21.22 1.81 -54.12
C LEU A 695 22.14 0.76 -53.46
N ASP A 696 21.58 -0.26 -52.80
CA ASP A 696 22.32 -1.33 -52.12
C ASP A 696 23.10 -2.25 -53.06
N THR A 697 22.67 -2.35 -54.33
CA THR A 697 23.32 -3.19 -55.35
C THR A 697 24.28 -2.40 -56.23
N ALA A 698 24.03 -1.11 -56.42
CA ALA A 698 24.82 -0.21 -57.25
C ALA A 698 26.08 0.30 -56.52
N LEU A 699 25.98 0.60 -55.22
CA LEU A 699 27.09 1.15 -54.43
C LEU A 699 27.73 0.08 -53.53
N LYS A 700 29.06 -0.02 -53.61
CA LYS A 700 29.90 -0.80 -52.69
C LYS A 700 31.11 0.02 -52.26
N LEU A 701 31.72 -0.31 -51.13
CA LEU A 701 33.02 0.22 -50.72
C LEU A 701 34.05 -0.92 -50.71
N GLN A 702 35.26 -0.62 -51.16
CA GLN A 702 36.41 -1.52 -51.14
C GLN A 702 37.54 -0.91 -50.29
N ILE A 703 38.19 -1.72 -49.44
CA ILE A 703 39.37 -1.32 -48.66
C ILE A 703 40.48 -2.36 -48.86
N PRO A 704 41.72 -1.96 -49.17
CA PRO A 704 42.87 -2.86 -49.21
C PRO A 704 43.38 -3.18 -47.79
N GLU A 705 43.39 -4.47 -47.45
CA GLU A 705 44.04 -4.99 -46.23
C GLU A 705 45.35 -5.70 -46.59
N GLU A 706 46.40 -5.48 -45.80
CA GLU A 706 47.70 -6.15 -45.94
C GLU A 706 47.77 -7.32 -44.95
N HIS A 707 47.85 -8.54 -45.48
CA HIS A 707 48.05 -9.77 -44.72
C HIS A 707 49.38 -10.42 -45.09
N ASP A 708 49.93 -11.29 -44.23
CA ASP A 708 51.25 -11.95 -44.39
C ASP A 708 51.42 -12.78 -45.69
N GLY A 709 50.37 -12.93 -46.50
CA GLY A 709 50.38 -13.60 -47.80
C GLY A 709 50.06 -12.73 -49.03
N GLY A 710 49.73 -11.44 -48.87
CA GLY A 710 49.37 -10.53 -49.97
C GLY A 710 48.37 -9.43 -49.58
N GLN A 711 48.08 -8.53 -50.52
CA GLN A 711 46.99 -7.56 -50.40
C GLN A 711 45.66 -8.24 -50.79
N GLU A 712 44.74 -8.37 -49.84
CA GLU A 712 43.35 -8.77 -50.10
C GLU A 712 42.43 -7.54 -50.05
N MET A 713 41.40 -7.56 -50.90
CA MET A 713 40.48 -6.44 -51.07
C MET A 713 39.15 -6.76 -50.40
N ARG A 714 38.86 -6.07 -49.31
CA ARG A 714 37.65 -6.27 -48.51
C ARG A 714 36.51 -5.38 -49.00
N TRP A 715 35.36 -5.99 -49.21
CA TRP A 715 34.15 -5.32 -49.70
C TRP A 715 33.14 -5.08 -48.58
N TYR A 716 32.49 -3.92 -48.61
CA TYR A 716 31.42 -3.50 -47.70
C TYR A 716 30.20 -3.07 -48.53
N THR A 717 29.01 -3.42 -48.06
CA THR A 717 27.71 -3.09 -48.67
C THR A 717 27.17 -1.76 -48.16
N LEU A 718 26.10 -1.24 -48.79
CA LEU A 718 25.42 -0.04 -48.29
C LEU A 718 24.88 -0.23 -46.85
N GLU A 719 24.44 -1.44 -46.50
CA GLU A 719 23.90 -1.76 -45.18
C GLU A 719 24.99 -1.67 -44.11
N ASP A 720 26.17 -2.27 -44.35
CA ASP A 720 27.35 -2.16 -43.46
C ASP A 720 27.76 -0.68 -43.25
N LEU A 721 27.69 0.13 -44.31
CA LEU A 721 28.06 1.54 -44.27
C LEU A 721 27.02 2.41 -43.54
N ARG A 722 25.73 2.09 -43.66
CA ARG A 722 24.65 2.71 -42.87
C ARG A 722 24.73 2.30 -41.41
N GLU A 723 25.06 1.05 -41.11
CA GLU A 723 25.29 0.59 -39.73
C GLU A 723 26.48 1.33 -39.09
N LEU A 724 27.59 1.48 -39.83
CA LEU A 724 28.74 2.29 -39.40
C LEU A 724 28.37 3.77 -39.22
N GLN A 725 27.59 4.35 -40.14
CA GLN A 725 27.09 5.72 -40.03
C GLN A 725 26.26 5.92 -38.75
N ASN A 726 25.35 4.99 -38.45
CA ASN A 726 24.55 5.03 -37.22
C ASN A 726 25.43 4.92 -35.97
N LYS A 727 26.40 4.00 -35.95
CA LYS A 727 27.38 3.86 -34.85
C LYS A 727 28.18 5.15 -34.63
N LEU A 728 28.67 5.79 -35.69
CA LEU A 728 29.41 7.05 -35.61
C LEU A 728 28.54 8.22 -35.13
N MET A 729 27.30 8.36 -35.62
CA MET A 729 26.39 9.41 -35.17
C MET A 729 26.05 9.31 -33.68
N LEU A 730 25.90 8.09 -33.14
CA LEU A 730 25.64 7.88 -31.72
C LEU A 730 26.85 8.22 -30.82
N MET A 731 28.08 8.19 -31.36
CA MET A 731 29.29 8.52 -30.60
C MET A 731 29.59 10.03 -30.51
N SER A 732 29.02 10.88 -31.39
CA SER A 732 29.19 12.34 -31.35
C SER A 732 28.48 13.03 -30.14
N GLY A 733 27.90 12.25 -29.21
CA GLY A 733 27.21 12.76 -28.02
C GLY A 733 28.04 12.83 -26.72
N LYS A 734 29.34 12.52 -26.73
CA LYS A 734 30.13 12.31 -25.49
C LYS A 734 31.55 12.93 -25.48
N GLY A 735 31.63 14.20 -25.07
CA GLY A 735 32.79 14.74 -24.35
C GLY A 735 33.89 15.45 -25.16
N ASP A 736 34.22 16.67 -24.75
CA ASP A 736 35.02 17.68 -25.47
C ASP A 736 36.42 17.27 -25.97
N GLN A 737 37.02 16.17 -25.48
CA GLN A 737 38.39 15.77 -25.85
C GLN A 737 38.49 14.69 -26.94
N GLY A 738 37.43 13.92 -27.19
CA GLY A 738 37.32 13.06 -28.39
C GLY A 738 36.55 13.74 -29.53
N GLN A 739 35.65 14.65 -29.16
CA GLN A 739 34.68 15.32 -30.03
C GLN A 739 35.30 15.93 -31.30
N HIS A 740 36.43 16.65 -31.19
CA HIS A 740 37.03 17.33 -32.35
C HIS A 740 37.66 16.37 -33.38
N GLU A 741 38.14 15.20 -32.97
CA GLU A 741 38.61 14.19 -33.93
C GLU A 741 37.42 13.42 -34.50
N VAL A 742 36.46 13.02 -33.66
CA VAL A 742 35.23 12.34 -34.13
C VAL A 742 34.48 13.22 -35.14
N ASP A 743 34.22 14.49 -34.83
CA ASP A 743 33.49 15.38 -35.73
C ASP A 743 34.31 15.69 -37.00
N HIS A 744 35.63 15.90 -36.92
CA HIS A 744 36.45 16.15 -38.12
C HIS A 744 36.56 14.93 -39.06
N PHE A 745 36.71 13.71 -38.52
CA PHE A 745 36.75 12.48 -39.31
C PHE A 745 35.36 12.02 -39.78
N ALA A 746 34.32 12.20 -38.96
CA ALA A 746 32.95 11.83 -39.29
C ALA A 746 32.33 12.83 -40.28
N GLU A 747 32.46 14.15 -40.09
CA GLU A 747 31.87 15.14 -41.00
C GLU A 747 32.43 15.00 -42.43
N ALA A 748 33.76 14.85 -42.58
CA ALA A 748 34.38 14.62 -43.88
C ALA A 748 33.95 13.29 -44.52
N GLY A 749 33.98 12.19 -43.75
CA GLY A 749 33.61 10.86 -44.23
C GLY A 749 32.12 10.71 -44.58
N LEU A 750 31.22 11.20 -43.72
CA LEU A 750 29.79 11.24 -43.98
C LEU A 750 29.45 12.16 -45.15
N HIS A 751 30.11 13.33 -45.28
CA HIS A 751 29.84 14.24 -46.41
C HIS A 751 30.25 13.61 -47.74
N VAL A 752 31.39 12.89 -47.80
CA VAL A 752 31.76 12.11 -48.98
C VAL A 752 30.73 11.00 -49.23
N PHE A 753 30.37 10.20 -48.22
CA PHE A 753 29.40 9.11 -48.36
C PHE A 753 28.01 9.59 -48.84
N ALA A 754 27.51 10.69 -48.31
CA ALA A 754 26.23 11.29 -48.71
C ALA A 754 26.25 11.77 -50.17
N ASN A 755 27.35 12.36 -50.63
CA ASN A 755 27.49 12.73 -52.04
C ASN A 755 27.72 11.51 -52.95
N VAL A 756 28.34 10.43 -52.46
CA VAL A 756 28.43 9.14 -53.20
C VAL A 756 27.04 8.50 -53.34
N GLN A 757 26.22 8.51 -52.29
CA GLN A 757 24.82 8.07 -52.37
C GLN A 757 24.03 8.90 -53.40
N ARG A 758 24.13 10.23 -53.34
CA ARG A 758 23.51 11.14 -54.30
C ARG A 758 23.96 10.89 -55.75
N LEU A 759 25.26 10.62 -55.96
CA LEU A 759 25.79 10.26 -57.28
C LEU A 759 25.19 8.94 -57.78
N ALA A 760 25.10 7.93 -56.90
CA ALA A 760 24.51 6.64 -57.23
C ALA A 760 23.00 6.74 -57.49
N GLU A 761 22.26 7.59 -56.76
CA GLU A 761 20.84 7.87 -57.03
C GLU A 761 20.64 8.55 -58.40
N ALA A 762 21.44 9.57 -58.73
CA ALA A 762 21.40 10.23 -60.04
C ALA A 762 21.77 9.26 -61.18
N PHE A 763 22.74 8.38 -60.96
CA PHE A 763 23.08 7.28 -61.87
C PHE A 763 21.93 6.28 -62.06
N ILE A 764 21.31 5.81 -60.98
CA ILE A 764 20.16 4.89 -61.03
C ILE A 764 18.98 5.53 -61.78
N ALA A 765 18.75 6.84 -61.59
CA ALA A 765 17.73 7.58 -62.31
C ALA A 765 18.04 7.67 -63.82
N LEU A 766 19.30 7.93 -64.22
CA LEU A 766 19.72 7.90 -65.64
C LEU A 766 19.64 6.50 -66.26
N TYR A 767 20.03 5.48 -65.50
CA TYR A 767 19.95 4.09 -65.91
C TYR A 767 18.49 3.73 -66.19
N THR A 768 17.59 3.95 -65.23
CA THR A 768 16.14 3.64 -65.35
C THR A 768 15.41 4.53 -66.36
N ALA A 769 15.83 5.78 -66.55
CA ALA A 769 15.41 6.64 -67.67
C ALA A 769 15.88 6.15 -69.05
N GLY A 770 16.61 5.03 -69.11
CA GLY A 770 16.94 4.35 -70.35
C GLY A 770 18.07 4.98 -71.14
N ASN A 771 19.04 5.65 -70.49
CA ASN A 771 20.18 6.20 -71.21
C ASN A 771 21.22 5.11 -71.55
N PRO A 772 21.51 4.83 -72.86
CA PRO A 772 22.49 3.82 -73.25
C PRO A 772 23.92 4.08 -72.75
N LEU A 773 24.36 5.34 -72.67
CA LEU A 773 25.72 5.70 -72.25
C LEU A 773 26.05 5.24 -70.82
N PHE A 774 25.05 5.23 -69.95
CA PHE A 774 25.21 4.84 -68.54
C PHE A 774 24.95 3.35 -68.28
N ARG A 775 24.73 2.51 -69.31
CA ARG A 775 24.45 1.08 -69.09
C ARG A 775 25.66 0.26 -68.66
N SER A 776 26.86 0.67 -69.08
CA SER A 776 28.15 0.07 -68.71
C SER A 776 29.04 1.02 -67.90
N TRP A 777 28.47 2.12 -67.38
CA TRP A 777 29.24 3.11 -66.64
C TRP A 777 29.62 2.61 -65.24
N GLU A 778 30.86 2.88 -64.86
CA GLU A 778 31.39 2.70 -63.52
C GLU A 778 32.02 3.99 -63.00
N ALA A 779 31.95 4.20 -61.68
CA ALA A 779 32.71 5.24 -61.01
C ALA A 779 33.44 4.69 -59.77
N TYR A 780 34.70 5.08 -59.65
CA TYR A 780 35.62 4.77 -58.56
C TYR A 780 35.96 6.09 -57.85
N ILE A 781 35.51 6.26 -56.61
CA ILE A 781 35.75 7.45 -55.80
C ILE A 781 36.73 7.07 -54.69
N ASN A 782 37.97 7.53 -54.79
CA ASN A 782 39.01 7.28 -53.82
C ASN A 782 38.91 8.29 -52.67
N CYS A 783 38.77 7.83 -51.43
CA CYS A 783 38.65 8.70 -50.26
C CYS A 783 39.99 9.27 -49.78
N SER A 784 41.12 8.67 -50.18
CA SER A 784 42.45 9.04 -49.70
C SER A 784 42.86 10.45 -50.14
N LEU A 785 43.60 11.14 -49.26
CA LEU A 785 44.18 12.46 -49.51
C LEU A 785 45.59 12.40 -50.13
N SER A 786 46.08 11.21 -50.48
CA SER A 786 47.39 11.01 -51.12
C SER A 786 47.32 11.32 -52.62
N ASN A 787 48.07 12.34 -53.06
CA ASN A 787 48.17 12.82 -54.45
C ASN A 787 48.74 11.80 -55.47
N GLU A 788 48.79 10.51 -55.16
CA GLU A 788 49.37 9.48 -56.03
C GLU A 788 48.35 8.91 -57.04
N TRP A 789 47.05 8.99 -56.74
CA TRP A 789 45.96 8.37 -57.52
C TRP A 789 44.85 9.40 -57.76
N SER A 790 44.18 9.36 -58.91
CA SER A 790 43.06 10.24 -59.22
C SER A 790 41.87 10.04 -58.28
N SER A 791 41.30 11.16 -57.82
CA SER A 791 40.31 11.18 -56.74
C SER A 791 38.95 10.62 -57.15
N ILE A 792 38.54 10.86 -58.40
CA ILE A 792 37.38 10.21 -59.01
C ILE A 792 37.80 9.71 -60.40
N ARG A 793 37.59 8.43 -60.68
CA ARG A 793 37.71 7.84 -62.02
C ARG A 793 36.36 7.33 -62.47
N MET A 794 35.89 7.78 -63.63
CA MET A 794 34.73 7.25 -64.32
C MET A 794 35.18 6.43 -65.53
N ASP A 795 34.51 5.32 -65.80
CA ASP A 795 34.75 4.47 -66.97
C ASP A 795 33.43 4.19 -67.68
N PHE A 796 33.29 4.68 -68.91
CA PHE A 796 32.10 4.50 -69.75
C PHE A 796 32.18 3.24 -70.63
N HIS A 797 33.32 2.51 -70.63
CA HIS A 797 33.51 1.29 -71.41
C HIS A 797 33.16 1.42 -72.91
N LEU A 798 33.65 2.48 -73.55
CA LEU A 798 33.41 2.80 -74.96
C LEU A 798 34.50 2.22 -75.88
N ASP A 799 34.12 1.56 -76.97
CA ASP A 799 35.06 0.88 -77.88
C ASP A 799 35.88 1.84 -78.76
N ASN A 800 35.29 2.97 -79.18
CA ASN A 800 35.83 3.86 -80.22
C ASN A 800 36.45 5.16 -79.69
N VAL A 801 36.22 5.50 -78.42
CA VAL A 801 36.59 6.79 -77.80
C VAL A 801 37.20 6.48 -76.44
N ALA A 802 38.15 7.30 -75.97
CA ALA A 802 38.69 7.19 -74.61
C ALA A 802 37.58 7.41 -73.57
N GLY A 803 36.93 6.32 -73.14
CA GLY A 803 35.81 6.33 -72.20
C GLY A 803 36.19 6.50 -70.74
N VAL A 804 37.47 6.71 -70.42
CA VAL A 804 37.96 6.88 -69.04
C VAL A 804 38.17 8.36 -68.75
N ILE A 805 37.46 8.89 -67.75
CA ILE A 805 37.64 10.25 -67.25
C ILE A 805 38.20 10.17 -65.83
N ALA A 806 39.37 10.76 -65.60
CA ALA A 806 39.96 10.94 -64.28
C ALA A 806 39.81 12.40 -63.83
N LEU A 807 39.44 12.62 -62.57
CA LEU A 807 39.31 13.93 -61.94
C LEU A 807 40.27 13.99 -60.74
N ASP A 808 41.32 14.79 -60.88
CA ASP A 808 42.29 15.05 -59.82
C ASP A 808 41.87 16.29 -59.00
N GLY A 809 41.87 16.18 -57.67
CA GLY A 809 41.51 17.28 -56.77
C GLY A 809 40.88 16.79 -55.47
N LYS A 810 40.43 17.70 -54.60
CA LYS A 810 39.75 17.26 -53.37
C LYS A 810 38.34 16.71 -53.68
N VAL A 811 38.02 15.55 -53.10
CA VAL A 811 36.75 14.83 -53.30
C VAL A 811 35.55 15.64 -52.80
N ASP A 812 35.71 16.35 -51.68
CA ASP A 812 34.70 17.22 -51.06
C ASP A 812 34.14 18.31 -51.99
N ILE A 813 34.93 18.77 -52.96
CA ILE A 813 34.55 19.77 -53.97
C ILE A 813 34.16 19.11 -55.30
N GLN A 814 34.96 18.16 -55.79
CA GLN A 814 34.74 17.55 -57.11
C GLN A 814 33.48 16.67 -57.17
N LEU A 815 33.18 15.93 -56.09
CA LEU A 815 32.06 15.00 -56.08
C LEU A 815 30.68 15.71 -56.11
N PRO A 816 30.42 16.78 -55.31
CA PRO A 816 29.17 17.55 -55.44
C PRO A 816 29.00 18.25 -56.79
N GLU A 817 30.08 18.66 -57.45
CA GLU A 817 30.03 19.20 -58.82
C GLU A 817 29.66 18.12 -59.85
N LEU A 818 30.27 16.93 -59.75
CA LEU A 818 29.91 15.79 -60.60
C LEU A 818 28.45 15.36 -60.40
N CYS A 819 27.95 15.30 -59.16
CA CYS A 819 26.54 15.03 -58.88
C CYS A 819 25.61 16.00 -59.64
N LYS A 820 25.89 17.31 -59.56
CA LYS A 820 25.13 18.34 -60.28
C LYS A 820 25.20 18.19 -61.80
N LYS A 821 26.31 17.66 -62.35
CA LYS A 821 26.44 17.38 -63.79
C LYS A 821 25.62 16.17 -64.20
N ILE A 822 25.69 15.07 -63.47
CA ILE A 822 24.90 13.85 -63.74
C ILE A 822 23.39 14.13 -63.56
N GLU A 823 22.98 14.91 -62.56
CA GLU A 823 21.60 15.40 -62.40
C GLU A 823 21.13 16.25 -63.59
N LYS A 824 22.01 17.09 -64.16
CA LYS A 824 21.71 17.84 -65.39
C LYS A 824 21.61 16.92 -66.62
N CYS A 825 22.49 15.93 -66.75
CA CYS A 825 22.39 14.90 -67.79
C CYS A 825 21.04 14.17 -67.74
N LEU A 826 20.52 13.86 -66.55
CA LEU A 826 19.19 13.28 -66.38
C LEU A 826 18.10 14.18 -66.98
N ASN A 827 18.06 15.46 -66.58
CA ASN A 827 17.07 16.40 -67.10
C ASN A 827 17.17 16.56 -68.63
N TYR A 828 18.38 16.77 -69.15
CA TYR A 828 18.62 16.90 -70.59
C TYR A 828 18.24 15.63 -71.37
N TRP A 829 18.42 14.45 -70.77
CA TRP A 829 17.99 13.17 -71.34
C TRP A 829 16.47 13.02 -71.32
N MET A 830 15.81 13.38 -70.22
CA MET A 830 14.35 13.34 -70.12
C MET A 830 13.70 14.29 -71.14
N ASP A 831 14.20 15.53 -71.26
CA ASP A 831 13.74 16.49 -72.28
C ASP A 831 13.95 15.96 -73.70
N PHE A 832 15.08 15.30 -73.97
CA PHE A 832 15.35 14.66 -75.27
C PHE A 832 14.38 13.50 -75.53
N VAL A 833 14.17 12.60 -74.58
CA VAL A 833 13.27 11.45 -74.71
C VAL A 833 11.81 11.91 -74.87
N ASP A 834 11.38 12.97 -74.16
CA ASP A 834 10.07 13.60 -74.35
C ASP A 834 9.89 14.13 -75.78
N LYS A 835 10.88 14.86 -76.30
CA LYS A 835 10.89 15.32 -77.70
C LYS A 835 10.82 14.14 -78.69
N GLN A 836 11.62 13.09 -78.48
CA GLN A 836 11.59 11.87 -79.33
C GLN A 836 10.23 11.16 -79.28
N ARG A 837 9.66 10.97 -78.08
CA ARG A 837 8.35 10.34 -77.87
C ARG A 837 7.20 11.15 -78.46
N SER A 838 7.34 12.47 -78.51
CA SER A 838 6.37 13.38 -79.13
C SER A 838 6.47 13.42 -80.67
N GLN A 839 7.67 13.22 -81.22
CA GLN A 839 7.89 13.14 -82.67
C GLN A 839 7.57 11.76 -83.26
N HIS A 840 7.96 10.67 -82.59
CA HIS A 840 7.80 9.30 -83.08
C HIS A 840 6.76 8.53 -82.26
N TYR A 841 5.50 8.61 -82.71
CA TYR A 841 4.32 8.03 -82.05
C TYR A 841 4.52 6.57 -81.55
N TYR A 842 5.12 5.70 -82.36
CA TYR A 842 5.27 4.28 -82.03
C TYR A 842 6.30 3.98 -80.93
N LEU A 843 7.15 4.94 -80.54
CA LEU A 843 7.97 4.80 -79.31
C LEU A 843 7.07 4.72 -78.06
N ASN A 844 5.87 5.30 -78.09
CA ASN A 844 4.95 5.32 -76.94
C ASN A 844 4.29 3.96 -76.66
N TYR A 845 4.61 2.92 -77.43
CA TYR A 845 4.24 1.53 -77.12
C TYR A 845 5.18 0.87 -76.11
N TYR A 846 6.36 1.46 -75.85
CA TYR A 846 7.43 0.83 -75.09
C TYR A 846 7.96 1.72 -73.96
N THR A 847 8.25 1.12 -72.80
CA THR A 847 8.96 1.76 -71.68
C THR A 847 10.42 2.07 -72.00
N ALA A 848 11.08 2.89 -71.19
CA ALA A 848 12.49 3.24 -71.37
C ALA A 848 13.40 2.00 -71.40
N GLU A 849 13.21 1.05 -70.48
CA GLU A 849 13.89 -0.25 -70.48
C GLU A 849 13.62 -1.06 -71.76
N GLN A 850 12.36 -1.08 -72.22
CA GLN A 850 11.99 -1.76 -73.46
C GLN A 850 12.60 -1.09 -74.70
N ILE A 851 12.70 0.23 -74.73
CA ILE A 851 13.40 0.98 -75.78
C ILE A 851 14.89 0.63 -75.78
N VAL A 852 15.58 0.66 -74.64
CA VAL A 852 17.01 0.26 -74.56
C VAL A 852 17.21 -1.18 -75.03
N TYR A 853 16.35 -2.10 -74.61
CA TYR A 853 16.38 -3.49 -75.03
C TYR A 853 16.22 -3.62 -76.56
N LEU A 854 15.18 -3.01 -77.14
CA LEU A 854 14.97 -2.97 -78.59
C LEU A 854 16.15 -2.32 -79.32
N CYS A 855 16.70 -1.20 -78.81
CA CYS A 855 17.87 -0.52 -79.35
C CYS A 855 19.12 -1.43 -79.39
N SER A 856 19.33 -2.25 -78.36
CA SER A 856 20.47 -3.19 -78.31
C SER A 856 20.28 -4.41 -79.26
N LYS A 857 19.05 -4.90 -79.42
CA LYS A 857 18.74 -6.12 -80.19
C LYS A 857 18.45 -5.85 -81.68
N LEU A 858 17.95 -4.66 -82.04
CA LEU A 858 17.66 -4.26 -83.42
C LEU A 858 18.83 -3.53 -84.10
N SER A 859 20.03 -3.55 -83.50
CA SER A 859 21.22 -2.96 -84.11
C SER A 859 21.66 -3.72 -85.37
N ARG A 860 22.43 -3.04 -86.23
CA ARG A 860 22.81 -3.50 -87.58
C ARG A 860 23.41 -4.92 -87.63
N GLN A 861 24.06 -5.36 -86.56
CA GLN A 861 24.77 -6.63 -86.48
C GLN A 861 23.87 -7.79 -86.01
N ASN A 862 22.77 -7.51 -85.32
CA ASN A 862 21.94 -8.51 -84.63
C ASN A 862 20.68 -8.94 -85.43
N VAL A 863 20.34 -8.26 -86.54
CA VAL A 863 19.14 -8.54 -87.38
C VAL A 863 19.15 -9.93 -88.07
N THR A 864 20.25 -10.69 -87.96
CA THR A 864 20.36 -12.05 -88.50
C THR A 864 19.80 -13.12 -87.57
N ASP A 865 19.90 -12.94 -86.25
CA ASP A 865 19.51 -13.92 -85.23
C ASP A 865 18.71 -13.21 -84.12
N LEU A 866 17.41 -13.06 -84.36
CA LEU A 866 16.50 -12.26 -83.54
C LEU A 866 15.75 -13.13 -82.54
N GLU A 867 15.86 -12.77 -81.26
CA GLU A 867 15.10 -13.36 -80.15
C GLU A 867 13.59 -13.25 -80.37
N VAL A 868 12.85 -14.29 -79.98
CA VAL A 868 11.40 -14.40 -80.19
C VAL A 868 10.67 -13.29 -79.42
N GLU A 869 11.21 -12.93 -78.26
CA GLU A 869 10.79 -11.85 -77.37
C GLU A 869 10.73 -10.50 -78.09
N VAL A 870 11.72 -10.19 -78.93
CA VAL A 870 11.76 -8.95 -79.74
C VAL A 870 10.66 -8.97 -80.79
N LEU A 871 10.44 -10.11 -81.46
CA LEU A 871 9.36 -10.25 -82.44
C LEU A 871 7.96 -10.19 -81.79
N MET A 872 7.81 -10.72 -80.58
CA MET A 872 6.58 -10.59 -79.77
C MET A 872 6.31 -9.13 -79.41
N MET A 873 7.32 -8.38 -78.94
CA MET A 873 7.18 -6.95 -78.66
C MET A 873 6.80 -6.13 -79.91
N LEU A 874 7.39 -6.44 -81.07
CA LEU A 874 7.10 -5.75 -82.33
C LEU A 874 5.75 -6.15 -82.95
N SER A 875 5.16 -7.27 -82.53
CA SER A 875 3.87 -7.75 -83.05
C SER A 875 2.70 -6.78 -82.76
N PHE A 876 2.82 -5.96 -81.71
CA PHE A 876 1.86 -4.91 -81.36
C PHE A 876 1.91 -3.68 -82.28
N VAL A 877 3.04 -3.46 -82.96
CA VAL A 877 3.22 -2.39 -83.97
C VAL A 877 2.86 -2.91 -85.36
N LYS A 878 3.27 -4.14 -85.70
CA LYS A 878 2.86 -4.85 -86.91
C LYS A 878 2.42 -6.28 -86.57
N PRO A 879 1.12 -6.63 -86.70
CA PRO A 879 0.64 -7.99 -86.52
C PRO A 879 1.41 -8.98 -87.41
N ASN A 880 1.80 -10.12 -86.83
CA ASN A 880 2.65 -11.13 -87.48
C ASN A 880 3.98 -10.56 -88.03
N CYS A 881 4.69 -9.76 -87.22
CA CYS A 881 6.04 -9.29 -87.53
C CYS A 881 7.03 -10.47 -87.68
N THR A 882 7.83 -10.45 -88.75
CA THR A 882 8.84 -11.48 -89.05
C THR A 882 10.25 -10.87 -89.16
N ALA A 883 11.30 -11.67 -88.96
CA ALA A 883 12.68 -11.21 -89.19
C ALA A 883 12.91 -10.72 -90.64
N THR A 884 12.20 -11.28 -91.62
CA THR A 884 12.18 -10.78 -93.01
C THR A 884 11.57 -9.38 -93.14
N ASP A 885 10.50 -9.07 -92.38
CA ASP A 885 9.90 -7.73 -92.41
C ASP A 885 10.93 -6.67 -92.00
N LEU A 886 11.69 -6.95 -90.93
CA LEU A 886 12.71 -6.07 -90.35
C LEU A 886 13.92 -5.87 -91.28
N ARG A 887 14.43 -6.95 -91.90
CA ARG A 887 15.54 -6.84 -92.86
C ARG A 887 15.19 -5.92 -94.04
N GLU A 888 13.99 -6.07 -94.60
CA GLU A 888 13.50 -5.21 -95.69
C GLU A 888 13.35 -3.74 -95.26
N ILE A 889 12.87 -3.47 -94.03
CA ILE A 889 12.79 -2.10 -93.48
C ILE A 889 14.20 -1.52 -93.25
N TRP A 890 15.14 -2.34 -92.79
CA TRP A 890 16.54 -1.93 -92.61
C TRP A 890 17.19 -1.56 -93.94
N HIS A 891 16.92 -2.31 -95.01
CA HIS A 891 17.34 -1.95 -96.37
C HIS A 891 16.67 -0.67 -96.88
N ALA A 892 15.39 -0.43 -96.58
CA ALA A 892 14.71 0.81 -96.93
C ALA A 892 15.30 2.04 -96.20
N LEU A 893 15.55 1.93 -94.89
CA LEU A 893 16.22 2.96 -94.08
C LEU A 893 17.64 3.26 -94.58
N GLN A 894 18.38 2.23 -95.00
CA GLN A 894 19.69 2.42 -95.62
C GLN A 894 19.57 3.19 -96.94
N TYR A 895 18.62 2.82 -97.81
CA TYR A 895 18.43 3.48 -99.09
C TYR A 895 18.07 4.96 -98.94
N GLU A 896 17.14 5.29 -98.04
CA GLU A 896 16.78 6.67 -97.71
C GLU A 896 17.97 7.47 -97.15
N SER A 897 18.79 6.84 -96.29
CA SER A 897 20.03 7.45 -95.76
C SER A 897 21.09 7.72 -96.85
N PHE A 898 20.94 7.17 -98.06
CA PHE A 898 21.77 7.47 -99.22
C PHE A 898 21.12 8.45 -100.23
N THR A 899 19.80 8.67 -100.17
CA THR A 899 19.08 9.54 -101.12
C THR A 899 18.73 10.91 -100.55
N ASP A 900 18.45 11.03 -99.25
CA ASP A 900 18.05 12.28 -98.61
C ASP A 900 19.27 12.99 -98.00
N GLN A 901 19.98 13.80 -98.80
CA GLN A 901 21.05 14.69 -98.29
C GLN A 901 20.57 16.08 -97.84
N GLU A 902 19.29 16.43 -98.05
CA GLU A 902 18.79 17.81 -97.85
C GLU A 902 17.50 17.95 -97.01
N GLU A 903 17.09 16.92 -96.26
CA GLU A 903 16.43 17.24 -94.98
C GLU A 903 17.53 17.53 -93.96
N GLN A 904 17.83 18.83 -93.81
CA GLN A 904 18.59 19.33 -92.67
C GLN A 904 18.12 18.61 -91.40
N ASN A 905 19.06 18.24 -90.53
CA ASN A 905 18.69 18.02 -89.14
C ASN A 905 18.01 19.31 -88.68
N GLN A 906 16.67 19.33 -88.63
CA GLN A 906 15.95 20.21 -87.72
C GLN A 906 16.58 19.89 -86.38
N GLU A 907 17.36 20.85 -85.87
CA GLU A 907 18.11 20.68 -84.65
C GLU A 907 17.07 20.36 -83.57
N ILE A 908 17.04 19.10 -83.17
CA ILE A 908 16.36 18.71 -81.94
C ILE A 908 17.25 19.31 -80.89
N GLU A 909 16.95 20.55 -80.52
CA GLU A 909 17.71 21.39 -79.62
C GLU A 909 17.91 20.61 -78.32
N PHE A 910 19.07 19.95 -78.23
CA PHE A 910 19.49 19.18 -77.06
C PHE A 910 20.30 20.13 -76.19
N HIS A 911 19.94 20.20 -74.92
CA HIS A 911 20.60 21.10 -74.00
C HIS A 911 22.05 20.64 -73.78
N THR A 912 22.98 21.50 -74.16
CA THR A 912 24.42 21.27 -74.06
C THR A 912 24.98 21.97 -72.82
N PHE A 913 26.09 21.45 -72.30
CA PHE A 913 26.80 22.09 -71.19
C PHE A 913 27.64 23.32 -71.63
N VAL A 914 27.99 23.41 -72.92
CA VAL A 914 28.89 24.42 -73.50
C VAL A 914 28.48 24.66 -74.96
N GLU A 915 28.45 25.93 -75.40
CA GLU A 915 28.33 26.28 -76.82
C GLU A 915 29.58 25.83 -77.59
N VAL A 916 29.44 24.88 -78.52
CA VAL A 916 30.53 24.43 -79.39
C VAL A 916 30.59 25.36 -80.61
N PRO A 917 31.70 26.09 -80.84
CA PRO A 917 31.75 27.12 -81.89
C PRO A 917 31.68 26.52 -83.30
N GLU A 918 31.00 27.24 -84.21
CA GLU A 918 30.57 26.76 -85.54
C GLU A 918 31.68 26.21 -86.45
N HIS A 919 32.94 26.58 -86.23
CA HIS A 919 34.07 26.10 -87.04
C HIS A 919 34.40 24.61 -86.85
N LEU A 920 33.79 23.95 -85.84
CA LEU A 920 33.84 22.49 -85.63
C LEU A 920 32.66 21.74 -86.29
N ASN A 921 31.88 22.39 -87.16
CA ASN A 921 30.77 21.75 -87.91
C ASN A 921 31.19 21.13 -89.26
N GLY A 922 32.49 21.06 -89.59
CA GLY A 922 32.98 20.39 -90.80
C GLY A 922 33.30 18.91 -90.56
N ASP A 923 32.75 18.02 -91.39
CA ASP A 923 33.01 16.57 -91.52
C ASP A 923 33.70 15.87 -90.34
N ALA A 924 32.92 15.49 -89.34
CA ALA A 924 33.32 14.69 -88.17
C ALA A 924 33.64 13.20 -88.51
N SER A 925 34.50 12.98 -89.51
CA SER A 925 35.02 11.67 -89.91
C SER A 925 36.43 11.37 -89.37
N ASN A 926 37.12 12.37 -88.82
CA ASN A 926 38.42 12.22 -88.18
C ASN A 926 38.29 12.16 -86.65
N THR A 927 38.47 10.97 -86.09
CA THR A 927 38.57 10.74 -84.63
C THR A 927 39.81 11.39 -83.99
N GLY A 928 40.77 11.87 -84.77
CA GLY A 928 42.00 12.51 -84.28
C GLY A 928 41.80 13.83 -83.54
N ASP A 929 40.83 14.67 -83.95
CA ASP A 929 40.62 15.98 -83.31
C ASP A 929 40.01 15.87 -81.91
N TRP A 930 39.21 14.83 -81.64
CA TRP A 930 38.65 14.59 -80.30
C TRP A 930 39.72 14.33 -79.25
N VAL A 931 40.73 13.49 -79.57
CA VAL A 931 41.84 13.20 -78.65
C VAL A 931 42.64 14.47 -78.36
N HIS A 932 42.90 15.28 -79.39
CA HIS A 932 43.70 16.50 -79.27
C HIS A 932 42.98 17.64 -78.50
N LEU A 933 41.64 17.61 -78.43
CA LEU A 933 40.82 18.52 -77.60
C LEU A 933 40.79 18.10 -76.12
N VAL A 934 40.78 16.79 -75.86
CA VAL A 934 40.79 16.21 -74.50
C VAL A 934 42.13 16.48 -73.80
N GLU A 935 43.26 16.43 -74.52
CA GLU A 935 44.59 16.74 -73.95
C GLU A 935 44.80 18.23 -73.56
N GLN A 936 43.91 19.14 -73.95
CA GLN A 936 44.05 20.59 -73.72
C GLN A 936 42.98 21.20 -72.79
N THR A 937 42.07 20.41 -72.24
CA THR A 937 40.93 20.90 -71.44
C THR A 937 41.01 20.44 -69.98
N ASN A 938 40.43 21.22 -69.06
CA ASN A 938 40.33 20.81 -67.65
C ASN A 938 39.40 19.59 -67.55
N TYR A 939 39.75 18.60 -66.73
CA TYR A 939 39.04 17.32 -66.58
C TYR A 939 37.50 17.42 -66.40
N SER A 940 37.03 18.49 -65.73
CA SER A 940 35.59 18.76 -65.58
C SER A 940 34.90 19.11 -66.91
N GLN A 941 35.58 19.82 -67.83
CA GLN A 941 35.10 20.13 -69.18
C GLN A 941 35.14 18.91 -70.10
N THR A 942 36.02 17.94 -69.84
CA THR A 942 36.10 16.68 -70.60
C THR A 942 34.78 15.90 -70.54
N PHE A 943 34.14 15.85 -69.36
CA PHE A 943 32.80 15.25 -69.20
C PHE A 943 31.73 16.02 -69.99
N ASP A 944 31.77 17.35 -69.96
CA ASP A 944 30.81 18.21 -70.67
C ASP A 944 30.91 18.01 -72.19
N LEU A 945 32.15 17.90 -72.71
CA LEU A 945 32.44 17.60 -74.11
C LEU A 945 32.03 16.18 -74.49
N LEU A 946 32.26 15.17 -73.64
CA LEU A 946 31.82 13.79 -73.84
C LEU A 946 30.30 13.72 -73.98
N TRP A 947 29.56 14.35 -73.06
CA TRP A 947 28.10 14.38 -73.11
C TRP A 947 27.55 15.11 -74.34
N ASN A 948 28.09 16.31 -74.64
CA ASN A 948 27.66 17.07 -75.81
C ASN A 948 27.97 16.31 -77.13
N GLY A 949 29.12 15.63 -77.20
CA GLY A 949 29.49 14.76 -78.33
C GLY A 949 28.55 13.57 -78.48
N TYR A 950 28.28 12.86 -77.39
CA TYR A 950 27.33 11.74 -77.34
C TYR A 950 25.92 12.17 -77.79
N MET A 951 25.40 13.30 -77.28
CA MET A 951 24.07 13.80 -77.68
C MET A 951 24.02 14.26 -79.14
N LYS A 952 25.14 14.77 -79.70
CA LYS A 952 25.25 15.13 -81.12
C LYS A 952 25.31 13.90 -82.03
N ASP A 953 25.99 12.83 -81.63
CA ASP A 953 26.18 11.63 -82.46
C ASP A 953 26.28 10.33 -81.63
N MET A 954 25.15 9.86 -81.13
CA MET A 954 25.06 8.64 -80.31
C MET A 954 25.61 7.38 -81.02
N LYS A 955 25.58 7.33 -82.35
CA LYS A 955 25.97 6.15 -83.15
C LYS A 955 27.48 5.91 -83.15
N ASN A 956 28.26 6.98 -83.17
CA ASN A 956 29.72 6.87 -83.14
C ASN A 956 30.25 6.45 -81.76
N PHE A 957 29.58 6.89 -80.69
CA PHE A 957 29.89 6.49 -79.31
C PHE A 957 29.46 5.05 -79.00
N LEU A 958 28.30 4.61 -79.50
CA LEU A 958 27.74 3.27 -79.25
C LEU A 958 27.37 2.55 -80.56
N PRO A 959 28.36 2.11 -81.37
CA PRO A 959 28.13 1.55 -82.71
C PRO A 959 27.33 0.24 -82.73
N HIS A 960 27.26 -0.44 -81.59
CA HIS A 960 26.52 -1.70 -81.40
C HIS A 960 25.06 -1.50 -80.97
N ILE A 961 24.61 -0.26 -80.74
CA ILE A 961 23.27 0.10 -80.25
C ILE A 961 22.58 1.03 -81.26
N LEU A 962 21.29 0.81 -81.53
CA LEU A 962 20.48 1.70 -82.36
C LEU A 962 20.07 2.95 -81.57
N ASP A 963 20.19 4.14 -82.16
CA ASP A 963 19.75 5.40 -81.56
C ASP A 963 18.21 5.50 -81.49
N ILE A 964 17.69 6.25 -80.51
CA ILE A 964 16.23 6.37 -80.29
C ILE A 964 15.51 6.95 -81.52
N LYS A 965 16.11 7.92 -82.21
CA LYS A 965 15.61 8.50 -83.46
C LYS A 965 15.57 7.45 -84.58
N GLY A 966 16.60 6.61 -84.69
CA GLY A 966 16.64 5.46 -85.60
C GLY A 966 15.57 4.41 -85.30
N LEU A 967 15.36 4.06 -84.02
CA LEU A 967 14.30 3.15 -83.59
C LEU A 967 12.91 3.73 -83.89
N GLY A 968 12.68 5.02 -83.63
CA GLY A 968 11.42 5.71 -83.93
C GLY A 968 11.05 5.61 -85.41
N LYS A 969 11.98 5.96 -86.31
CA LYS A 969 11.81 5.80 -87.76
C LYS A 969 11.60 4.34 -88.20
N LEU A 970 12.26 3.38 -87.55
CA LEU A 970 12.10 1.95 -87.84
C LEU A 970 10.69 1.46 -87.47
N LEU A 971 10.21 1.79 -86.28
CA LEU A 971 8.87 1.40 -85.81
C LEU A 971 7.76 2.03 -86.66
N GLU A 972 7.94 3.28 -87.07
CA GLU A 972 7.01 3.98 -87.97
C GLU A 972 6.93 3.32 -89.35
N LYS A 973 8.06 2.94 -89.96
CA LYS A 973 8.06 2.16 -91.21
C LYS A 973 7.52 0.75 -91.04
N LEU A 974 7.73 0.13 -89.86
CA LEU A 974 7.18 -1.18 -89.54
C LEU A 974 5.65 -1.15 -89.46
N ALA A 975 5.07 -0.13 -88.82
CA ALA A 975 3.62 0.07 -88.76
C ALA A 975 3.00 0.33 -90.14
N ASN A 976 3.68 1.10 -90.99
CA ASN A 976 3.21 1.44 -92.33
C ASN A 976 3.37 0.29 -93.35
N LYS A 977 3.97 -0.84 -92.97
CA LYS A 977 4.21 -1.98 -93.86
C LYS A 977 2.96 -2.86 -94.01
N GLN A 978 2.45 -2.95 -95.24
CA GLN A 978 1.20 -3.67 -95.52
C GLN A 978 1.23 -5.14 -95.09
N ASN A 979 0.22 -5.54 -94.30
CA ASN A 979 -0.07 -6.93 -94.00
C ASN A 979 -0.86 -7.59 -95.14
N LYS A 980 -0.61 -8.88 -95.38
CA LYS A 980 -1.23 -9.69 -96.45
C LYS A 980 -2.78 -9.81 -96.36
N SER A 981 -3.39 -9.32 -95.29
CA SER A 981 -4.83 -9.36 -95.00
C SER A 981 -5.61 -8.09 -95.40
N GLY A 982 -4.93 -7.02 -95.85
CA GLY A 982 -5.59 -5.83 -96.44
C GLY A 982 -6.37 -4.90 -95.48
N LYS A 983 -6.58 -5.28 -94.21
CA LYS A 983 -7.13 -4.40 -93.17
C LYS A 983 -5.95 -3.83 -92.36
N MET A 984 -5.69 -2.53 -92.48
CA MET A 984 -4.42 -1.93 -92.06
C MET A 984 -4.47 -1.26 -90.68
N PHE A 985 -5.62 -0.72 -90.26
CA PHE A 985 -5.76 0.01 -89.00
C PHE A 985 -7.12 -0.24 -88.33
N ILE A 986 -7.10 -0.38 -87.00
CA ILE A 986 -8.30 -0.39 -86.13
C ILE A 986 -9.01 0.97 -86.20
N ALA A 987 -10.33 0.95 -86.38
CA ALA A 987 -11.18 2.13 -86.39
C ALA A 987 -12.47 1.89 -85.56
N ARG A 988 -12.46 2.34 -84.30
CA ARG A 988 -13.59 2.27 -83.37
C ARG A 988 -14.43 3.56 -83.40
N GLU A 989 -15.71 3.45 -83.06
CA GLU A 989 -16.65 4.56 -82.92
C GLU A 989 -17.02 4.74 -81.43
N MET A 990 -17.17 5.99 -80.98
CA MET A 990 -17.50 6.25 -79.57
C MET A 990 -18.93 5.80 -79.24
N PRO A 991 -19.15 5.05 -78.13
CA PRO A 991 -20.48 4.69 -77.66
C PRO A 991 -21.38 5.89 -77.42
N LYS A 992 -22.69 5.71 -77.60
CA LYS A 992 -23.70 6.75 -77.37
C LYS A 992 -23.69 7.19 -75.91
N GLY A 993 -23.47 8.49 -75.69
CA GLY A 993 -23.40 9.11 -74.36
C GLY A 993 -21.99 9.55 -73.96
N LEU A 994 -20.95 9.06 -74.64
CA LEU A 994 -19.56 9.51 -74.46
C LEU A 994 -19.18 10.53 -75.55
N THR A 995 -18.24 11.43 -75.25
CA THR A 995 -17.81 12.51 -76.17
C THR A 995 -16.37 12.32 -76.65
N THR A 996 -16.13 12.53 -77.94
CA THR A 996 -14.78 12.57 -78.52
C THR A 996 -14.06 13.86 -78.12
N GLY A 997 -12.78 13.76 -77.75
CA GLY A 997 -11.92 14.92 -77.50
C GLY A 997 -11.88 15.43 -76.05
N ASN A 998 -12.68 14.86 -75.15
CA ASN A 998 -12.63 15.13 -73.70
C ASN A 998 -12.43 13.82 -72.91
N PRO A 999 -11.89 13.85 -71.69
CA PRO A 999 -11.94 12.73 -70.76
C PRO A 999 -13.39 12.32 -70.46
N ASN A 1000 -13.67 11.01 -70.42
CA ASN A 1000 -15.00 10.48 -70.11
C ASN A 1000 -14.91 9.65 -68.82
N LEU A 1001 -15.38 10.20 -67.70
CA LEU A 1001 -15.41 9.51 -66.41
C LEU A 1001 -16.67 8.63 -66.29
N ILE A 1002 -16.48 7.35 -65.96
CA ILE A 1002 -17.55 6.40 -65.68
C ILE A 1002 -17.35 5.88 -64.25
N VAL A 1003 -18.33 6.13 -63.38
CA VAL A 1003 -18.35 5.62 -62.00
C VAL A 1003 -19.33 4.46 -61.93
N CYS A 1004 -18.85 3.29 -61.53
CA CYS A 1004 -19.62 2.04 -61.38
C CYS A 1004 -19.07 1.25 -60.19
N SER A 1005 -19.74 0.17 -59.79
CA SER A 1005 -19.24 -0.71 -58.73
C SER A 1005 -18.03 -1.53 -59.21
N GLU A 1006 -17.19 -2.01 -58.29
CA GLU A 1006 -15.95 -2.75 -58.61
C GLU A 1006 -16.21 -4.00 -59.49
N GLU A 1007 -17.35 -4.66 -59.26
CA GLU A 1007 -17.83 -5.83 -60.01
C GLU A 1007 -18.25 -5.48 -61.46
N GLU A 1008 -18.64 -4.24 -61.72
CA GLU A 1008 -19.16 -3.78 -63.02
C GLU A 1008 -18.06 -3.23 -63.94
N VAL A 1009 -16.89 -2.85 -63.42
CA VAL A 1009 -15.81 -2.17 -64.17
C VAL A 1009 -15.42 -2.91 -65.46
N PHE A 1010 -15.20 -4.23 -65.39
CA PHE A 1010 -14.86 -5.03 -66.57
C PHE A 1010 -16.01 -5.13 -67.57
N THR A 1011 -17.25 -5.30 -67.08
CA THR A 1011 -18.46 -5.37 -67.92
C THR A 1011 -18.71 -4.04 -68.64
N SER A 1012 -18.52 -2.92 -67.96
CA SER A 1012 -18.57 -1.58 -68.52
C SER A 1012 -17.45 -1.33 -69.54
N CYS A 1013 -16.23 -1.80 -69.27
CA CYS A 1013 -15.14 -1.73 -70.25
C CYS A 1013 -15.48 -2.51 -71.52
N ILE A 1014 -15.95 -3.77 -71.39
CA ILE A 1014 -16.30 -4.61 -72.53
C ILE A 1014 -17.41 -3.96 -73.36
N SER A 1015 -18.44 -3.37 -72.73
CA SER A 1015 -19.55 -2.74 -73.45
C SER A 1015 -19.12 -1.56 -74.34
N ILE A 1016 -18.07 -0.82 -73.97
CA ILE A 1016 -17.48 0.24 -74.80
C ILE A 1016 -16.97 -0.35 -76.12
N TYR A 1017 -16.12 -1.38 -76.05
CA TYR A 1017 -15.50 -2.00 -77.23
C TYR A 1017 -16.47 -2.87 -78.06
N MET A 1018 -17.53 -3.41 -77.45
CA MET A 1018 -18.59 -4.15 -78.17
C MET A 1018 -19.34 -3.30 -79.22
N SER A 1019 -19.22 -1.97 -79.18
CA SER A 1019 -19.83 -1.07 -80.18
C SER A 1019 -19.34 -1.32 -81.62
N ASN A 1020 -18.19 -2.00 -81.79
CA ASN A 1020 -17.60 -2.32 -83.10
C ASN A 1020 -17.22 -3.81 -83.22
N GLU A 1021 -18.22 -4.70 -83.27
CA GLU A 1021 -18.08 -6.18 -83.35
C GLU A 1021 -17.13 -6.75 -84.43
N LYS A 1022 -16.70 -5.94 -85.41
CA LYS A 1022 -15.83 -6.35 -86.53
C LYS A 1022 -14.38 -5.89 -86.39
N GLU A 1023 -14.03 -5.22 -85.30
CA GLU A 1023 -12.65 -4.88 -84.94
C GLU A 1023 -12.08 -5.92 -83.96
N GLU A 1024 -10.75 -6.01 -83.92
CA GLU A 1024 -10.06 -6.88 -82.97
C GLU A 1024 -10.28 -6.40 -81.52
N LEU A 1025 -10.09 -7.29 -80.55
CA LEU A 1025 -10.13 -6.92 -79.13
C LEU A 1025 -9.02 -5.91 -78.81
N PRO A 1026 -9.23 -4.96 -77.86
CA PRO A 1026 -8.18 -4.04 -77.46
C PRO A 1026 -7.00 -4.77 -76.80
N THR A 1027 -5.79 -4.21 -76.92
CA THR A 1027 -4.60 -4.70 -76.22
C THR A 1027 -4.13 -3.69 -75.16
N TYR A 1028 -2.94 -3.88 -74.58
CA TYR A 1028 -2.38 -3.01 -73.53
C TYR A 1028 -2.20 -1.54 -73.97
N ASP A 1029 -2.20 -1.32 -75.29
CA ASP A 1029 -2.08 -0.01 -75.89
C ASP A 1029 -3.36 0.83 -75.71
N GLU A 1030 -4.54 0.20 -75.83
CA GLU A 1030 -5.89 0.76 -75.70
C GLU A 1030 -6.48 0.64 -74.29
N VAL A 1031 -6.16 -0.41 -73.53
CA VAL A 1031 -6.70 -0.62 -72.16
C VAL A 1031 -5.57 -0.75 -71.16
N LEU A 1032 -5.56 0.14 -70.15
CA LEU A 1032 -4.64 0.08 -69.01
C LEU A 1032 -5.42 -0.23 -67.72
N LEU A 1033 -5.05 -1.33 -67.08
CA LEU A 1033 -5.54 -1.75 -65.76
C LEU A 1033 -4.63 -1.16 -64.67
N CYS A 1034 -5.12 -0.17 -63.94
CA CYS A 1034 -4.39 0.40 -62.82
C CYS A 1034 -4.49 -0.48 -61.56
N ASN A 1035 -3.39 -0.60 -60.84
CA ASN A 1035 -3.31 -1.15 -59.50
C ASN A 1035 -2.16 -0.45 -58.74
N SER A 1036 -1.92 -0.83 -57.48
CA SER A 1036 -0.88 -0.22 -56.64
C SER A 1036 0.57 -0.43 -57.13
N ALA A 1037 0.80 -1.26 -58.14
CA ALA A 1037 2.10 -1.49 -58.76
C ALA A 1037 2.22 -0.89 -60.18
N THR A 1038 1.18 -0.23 -60.71
CA THR A 1038 1.25 0.46 -62.01
C THR A 1038 2.19 1.66 -61.92
N SER A 1039 3.19 1.71 -62.80
CA SER A 1039 4.19 2.80 -62.77
C SER A 1039 3.67 4.08 -63.43
N TYR A 1040 4.22 5.22 -63.02
CA TYR A 1040 3.95 6.52 -63.65
C TYR A 1040 4.17 6.49 -65.17
N GLU A 1041 5.30 5.90 -65.61
CA GLU A 1041 5.62 5.78 -67.03
C GLU A 1041 4.53 5.02 -67.81
N GLN A 1042 3.96 3.94 -67.26
CA GLN A 1042 2.91 3.18 -67.96
C GLN A 1042 1.65 4.02 -68.19
N VAL A 1043 1.27 4.85 -67.23
CA VAL A 1043 0.14 5.80 -67.34
C VAL A 1043 0.49 6.92 -68.32
N GLU A 1044 1.70 7.47 -68.24
CA GLU A 1044 2.18 8.52 -69.15
C GLU A 1044 2.19 8.05 -70.61
N LEU A 1045 2.73 6.85 -70.89
CA LEU A 1045 2.76 6.26 -72.22
C LEU A 1045 1.36 6.01 -72.78
N PHE A 1046 0.44 5.57 -71.92
CA PHE A 1046 -0.97 5.40 -72.27
C PHE A 1046 -1.62 6.74 -72.66
N LEU A 1047 -1.38 7.80 -71.88
CA LEU A 1047 -1.85 9.15 -72.21
C LEU A 1047 -1.18 9.69 -73.48
N ARG A 1048 0.13 9.46 -73.69
CA ARG A 1048 0.82 9.82 -74.94
C ARG A 1048 0.20 9.15 -76.14
N ARG A 1049 -0.06 7.83 -76.11
CA ARG A 1049 -0.75 7.11 -77.21
C ARG A 1049 -2.15 7.66 -77.52
N CYS A 1050 -2.84 8.17 -76.51
CA CYS A 1050 -4.16 8.81 -76.64
C CYS A 1050 -4.11 10.24 -77.19
N LEU A 1051 -3.08 11.02 -76.82
CA LEU A 1051 -3.03 12.48 -77.04
C LEU A 1051 -2.06 12.93 -78.15
N THR A 1052 -1.10 12.09 -78.57
CA THR A 1052 -0.22 12.38 -79.70
C THR A 1052 -0.81 11.92 -81.04
N VAL A 1053 -0.60 12.72 -82.09
CA VAL A 1053 -1.00 12.39 -83.46
C VAL A 1053 0.08 11.48 -84.08
N GLY A 1054 -0.33 10.41 -84.76
CA GLY A 1054 0.61 9.55 -85.50
C GLY A 1054 0.08 8.16 -85.85
N TYR A 1055 -0.90 7.64 -85.10
CA TYR A 1055 -1.64 6.45 -85.53
C TYR A 1055 -2.63 6.79 -86.65
N SER A 1056 -2.66 6.01 -87.73
CA SER A 1056 -3.50 6.29 -88.90
C SER A 1056 -4.96 5.82 -88.77
N GLY A 1057 -5.29 5.11 -87.69
CA GLY A 1057 -6.66 4.66 -87.39
C GLY A 1057 -7.33 5.46 -86.27
N ARG A 1058 -8.39 4.90 -85.66
CA ARG A 1058 -9.08 5.49 -84.51
C ARG A 1058 -9.25 4.43 -83.42
N LYS A 1059 -8.57 4.64 -82.30
CA LYS A 1059 -8.61 3.75 -81.12
C LYS A 1059 -9.42 4.40 -79.99
N ILE A 1060 -9.93 3.59 -79.08
CA ILE A 1060 -10.49 4.06 -77.81
C ILE A 1060 -9.45 3.75 -76.74
N TYR A 1061 -9.27 4.67 -75.80
CA TYR A 1061 -8.34 4.50 -74.68
C TYR A 1061 -9.14 4.44 -73.38
N THR A 1062 -9.02 3.35 -72.63
CA THR A 1062 -9.74 3.13 -71.36
C THR A 1062 -8.77 2.87 -70.21
N LEU A 1063 -8.83 3.74 -69.20
CA LEU A 1063 -8.11 3.60 -67.93
C LEU A 1063 -9.06 2.98 -66.89
N LEU A 1064 -8.75 1.78 -66.41
CA LEU A 1064 -9.57 1.06 -65.44
C LEU A 1064 -8.95 1.17 -64.04
N TYR A 1065 -9.80 1.36 -63.02
CA TYR A 1065 -9.37 1.61 -61.63
C TYR A 1065 -8.43 2.82 -61.47
N GLY A 1066 -8.48 3.78 -62.40
CA GLY A 1066 -7.72 5.02 -62.33
C GLY A 1066 -8.25 5.94 -61.25
N ILE A 1067 -7.53 6.04 -60.13
CA ILE A 1067 -7.68 7.13 -59.16
C ILE A 1067 -6.91 8.33 -59.73
N PHE A 1068 -7.61 9.45 -59.91
CA PHE A 1068 -7.05 10.74 -60.31
C PHE A 1068 -6.66 11.59 -59.09
#